data_AF-A0AAU0WJJ0-F1
#
_entry.id   AF-A0AAU0WJJ0-F1
#
_cell.length_a   1.000
_cell.length_b   1.000
_cell.length_c   1.000
_cell.angle_alpha   90.00
_cell.angle_beta   90.00
_cell.angle_gamma   90.00
#
_symmetry.space_group_name_H-M   'P 1'
#
loop_
_entity.id
_entity.type
_entity.pdbx_description
1 polymer ?
#
loop_
_entity_poly.entity_id
_entity_poly.type
_entity_poly.pdbx_seq_one_letter_code
_entity_poly.pdbx_strand_id
1 'polypeptide(L)'
;MTRIRTLTVAAAALLAASAVPLVGTAHPAAASDNGLSVRPAMGWSSWSYVRRQPTAAKIEAQADALVASGLKDHGFVYVNLDDFYQKCDSNGFTVDSYGRWAVDPAKFPDGIKAVADYVHAKGLKFGFYVTPGIAKNAVTKNTPIEGTSYHAKDIADTSKTEKNYNCKNMYYIDYSKPGAQEFVNSWARQFASWGVDYLKIDGVGSQDIPDVQAWSKALRASGRPINFALSNNLPIADAPTWKSLANSWRTQGDVECYCGPGDNGSGYPLTDWSHVSARFNTAANWQQYAGPGGWNDLDSLEIGNGDQVGLTADQRRSHFTLWSMAAAPLLLGTDLTHLDSVDKAMLTNDRLIGVDQDGVAAKRIVNSGVKQVWSKKESDGQYVVALFNTGTSGNSTVSVDWSQVGFSGSGDVTDLWSGSHKGTVAGTYSATLRPGETRLIRVRPVGSLTAAAASPGFAVAPYEYLGWGSPQNPTSVMSATGVKWFTLAFVLSDGTCNPKWDGSRALTGGDDQSKINAIRAAGGDVIVSVGGWSGNKLGEKCSSASALAGAYQKVINAYKLKALDIDIENTEWSNATVRQRVVDALKTVKADNPGLKTVITFGTTSSGPDSTGVDMIKRAANSGLANDVWCIMPFDFGGGSTTMGSLTTKAMEGLKAQVKSAYGYSDATAYAHIGLSSMNGRTDDSGERVRVADFKTMLAYAQQHHIGRLTYWSVNRDRACGSGGDGDACSGVSQQPYDYLKVFAQYTG
;
A
#
# COMPACT_ATOMS: atom_id res chain seq x y z
N MET A 1 16.13 20.24 -67.59
CA MET A 1 15.87 18.83 -67.94
C MET A 1 16.96 17.98 -67.28
N THR A 2 16.56 16.80 -66.82
CA THR A 2 17.38 15.59 -66.62
C THR A 2 18.23 15.42 -65.35
N ARG A 3 17.85 14.34 -64.65
CA ARG A 3 18.36 13.57 -63.52
C ARG A 3 19.82 13.06 -63.56
N ILE A 4 20.39 12.98 -62.34
CA ILE A 4 21.11 11.85 -61.69
C ILE A 4 22.56 11.50 -62.13
N ARG A 5 23.52 11.52 -61.16
CA ARG A 5 24.24 10.38 -60.51
C ARG A 5 25.68 10.77 -60.10
N THR A 6 26.05 10.57 -58.84
CA THR A 6 27.38 10.02 -58.49
C THR A 6 27.37 9.38 -57.09
N LEU A 7 27.89 8.16 -57.01
CA LEU A 7 28.11 7.34 -55.82
C LEU A 7 29.44 7.73 -55.14
N THR A 8 29.52 7.54 -53.82
CA THR A 8 30.76 7.09 -53.18
C THR A 8 30.50 6.17 -51.98
N VAL A 9 31.30 5.11 -51.93
CA VAL A 9 31.29 3.96 -51.02
C VAL A 9 31.98 4.31 -49.69
N ALA A 10 31.51 3.76 -48.57
CA ALA A 10 32.30 3.70 -47.33
C ALA A 10 32.19 2.32 -46.67
N ALA A 11 33.34 1.74 -46.36
CA ALA A 11 33.56 0.41 -45.83
C ALA A 11 33.44 0.36 -44.30
N ALA A 12 33.11 -0.83 -43.81
CA ALA A 12 32.93 -1.18 -42.40
C ALA A 12 34.27 -1.38 -41.66
N ALA A 13 34.29 -1.06 -40.36
CA ALA A 13 35.26 -1.56 -39.39
C ALA A 13 34.52 -2.02 -38.12
N LEU A 14 34.74 -3.29 -37.76
CA LEU A 14 34.23 -3.93 -36.54
C LEU A 14 35.02 -3.46 -35.31
N LEU A 15 34.31 -3.23 -34.21
CA LEU A 15 34.84 -3.26 -32.84
C LEU A 15 33.97 -4.21 -32.02
N ALA A 16 34.56 -5.35 -31.62
CA ALA A 16 33.97 -6.33 -30.73
C ALA A 16 34.04 -5.81 -29.29
N ALA A 17 32.88 -5.62 -28.66
CA ALA A 17 32.77 -5.32 -27.24
C ALA A 17 32.36 -6.59 -26.47
N SER A 18 33.24 -7.04 -25.59
CA SER A 18 33.06 -8.15 -24.65
C SER A 18 31.94 -7.82 -23.66
N ALA A 19 30.82 -8.56 -23.72
CA ALA A 19 29.75 -8.45 -22.74
C ALA A 19 30.15 -9.17 -21.44
N VAL A 20 30.37 -8.40 -20.37
CA VAL A 20 30.43 -8.93 -19.00
C VAL A 20 28.98 -9.18 -18.56
N PRO A 21 28.61 -10.39 -18.09
CA PRO A 21 27.26 -10.62 -17.61
C PRO A 21 27.09 -9.90 -16.27
N LEU A 22 26.22 -8.89 -16.24
CA LEU A 22 25.66 -8.38 -14.99
C LEU A 22 24.92 -9.54 -14.33
N VAL A 23 25.50 -10.07 -13.25
CA VAL A 23 24.78 -10.93 -12.31
C VAL A 23 23.76 -10.04 -11.61
N GLY A 24 22.57 -9.94 -12.20
CA GLY A 24 21.42 -9.33 -11.57
C GLY A 24 21.08 -10.12 -10.31
N THR A 25 21.04 -9.44 -9.17
CA THR A 25 20.40 -9.96 -7.98
C THR A 25 18.97 -10.36 -8.35
N ALA A 26 18.67 -11.66 -8.23
CA ALA A 26 17.35 -12.19 -8.50
C ALA A 26 16.33 -11.42 -7.66
N HIS A 27 15.43 -10.69 -8.32
CA HIS A 27 14.18 -10.29 -7.69
C HIS A 27 13.46 -11.59 -7.28
N PRO A 28 12.89 -11.69 -6.07
CA PRO A 28 12.06 -12.83 -5.72
C PRO A 28 10.98 -12.98 -6.80
N ALA A 29 10.87 -14.19 -7.36
CA ALA A 29 9.92 -14.49 -8.43
C ALA A 29 8.50 -14.10 -7.99
N ALA A 30 7.98 -13.05 -8.60
CA ALA A 30 6.59 -12.66 -8.47
C ALA A 30 5.72 -13.67 -9.23
N ALA A 31 4.45 -13.77 -8.85
CA ALA A 31 3.46 -14.65 -9.45
C ALA A 31 3.21 -14.41 -10.94
N SER A 32 2.02 -14.77 -11.43
CA SER A 32 1.43 -13.96 -12.48
C SER A 32 1.40 -12.50 -12.01
N ASP A 33 2.47 -11.75 -12.28
CA ASP A 33 2.67 -10.35 -11.94
C ASP A 33 1.78 -9.49 -12.85
N ASN A 34 0.48 -9.72 -12.72
CA ASN A 34 -0.60 -9.04 -13.41
C ASN A 34 -1.21 -7.94 -12.53
N GLY A 35 -0.61 -7.68 -11.35
CA GLY A 35 -1.09 -6.70 -10.37
C GLY A 35 -2.37 -7.10 -9.62
N LEU A 36 -2.91 -8.30 -9.83
CA LEU A 36 -4.21 -8.70 -9.26
C LEU A 36 -4.11 -9.37 -7.88
N SER A 37 -2.94 -9.88 -7.49
CA SER A 37 -2.67 -10.50 -6.18
C SER A 37 -1.96 -9.56 -5.20
N VAL A 38 -2.12 -8.24 -5.36
CA VAL A 38 -1.67 -7.27 -4.33
C VAL A 38 -2.45 -7.46 -3.03
N ARG A 39 -3.69 -7.95 -3.12
CA ARG A 39 -4.53 -8.37 -2.00
C ARG A 39 -5.26 -9.68 -2.32
N PRO A 40 -5.72 -10.46 -1.33
CA PRO A 40 -6.54 -11.64 -1.55
C PRO A 40 -7.85 -11.30 -2.27
N ALA A 41 -8.32 -12.19 -3.15
CA ALA A 41 -9.58 -12.00 -3.87
C ALA A 41 -10.78 -12.16 -2.92
N MET A 42 -11.83 -11.37 -3.14
CA MET A 42 -13.07 -11.44 -2.35
C MET A 42 -14.27 -11.56 -3.28
N GLY A 43 -15.19 -12.48 -2.99
CA GLY A 43 -16.32 -12.75 -3.86
C GLY A 43 -17.14 -13.96 -3.44
N TRP A 44 -17.71 -14.65 -4.42
CA TRP A 44 -18.55 -15.82 -4.25
C TRP A 44 -18.19 -16.89 -5.29
N SER A 45 -18.35 -18.16 -4.94
CA SER A 45 -18.15 -19.31 -5.83
C SER A 45 -19.35 -20.24 -5.80
N SER A 46 -19.73 -20.75 -6.97
CA SER A 46 -20.92 -21.60 -7.11
C SER A 46 -20.76 -23.02 -6.56
N TRP A 47 -19.56 -23.47 -6.18
CA TRP A 47 -19.30 -24.87 -5.87
C TRP A 47 -20.10 -25.40 -4.67
N SER A 48 -20.08 -24.70 -3.54
CA SER A 48 -20.58 -25.26 -2.27
C SER A 48 -22.10 -25.43 -2.29
N TYR A 49 -22.85 -24.37 -2.63
CA TYR A 49 -24.32 -24.42 -2.69
C TYR A 49 -24.89 -24.85 -4.05
N VAL A 50 -24.62 -24.11 -5.14
CA VAL A 50 -25.23 -24.38 -6.46
C VAL A 50 -24.71 -25.69 -7.07
N ARG A 51 -23.42 -25.95 -6.86
CA ARG A 51 -22.72 -27.20 -7.11
C ARG A 51 -22.90 -27.73 -8.52
N ARG A 52 -23.49 -28.91 -8.69
CA ARG A 52 -23.58 -29.63 -9.97
C ARG A 52 -24.65 -29.10 -10.92
N GLN A 53 -25.44 -28.12 -10.48
CA GLN A 53 -26.61 -27.62 -11.20
C GLN A 53 -26.55 -26.12 -11.48
N PRO A 54 -25.41 -25.56 -11.97
CA PRO A 54 -25.36 -24.15 -12.33
C PRO A 54 -26.17 -23.89 -13.59
N THR A 55 -26.82 -22.74 -13.64
CA THR A 55 -27.47 -22.19 -14.83
C THR A 55 -27.23 -20.69 -14.87
N ALA A 56 -27.36 -20.05 -16.03
CA ALA A 56 -27.24 -18.59 -16.16
C ALA A 56 -28.09 -17.87 -15.10
N ALA A 57 -29.37 -18.21 -15.01
CA ALA A 57 -30.30 -17.62 -14.04
C ALA A 57 -29.86 -17.77 -12.58
N LYS A 58 -29.27 -18.91 -12.18
CA LYS A 58 -28.77 -19.09 -10.81
C LYS A 58 -27.55 -18.22 -10.53
N ILE A 59 -26.62 -18.12 -11.48
CA ILE A 59 -25.42 -17.29 -11.30
C ILE A 59 -25.79 -15.80 -11.25
N GLU A 60 -26.70 -15.36 -12.13
CA GLU A 60 -27.23 -13.99 -12.15
C GLU A 60 -27.97 -13.65 -10.86
N ALA A 61 -28.77 -14.58 -10.30
CA ALA A 61 -29.45 -14.38 -9.03
C ALA A 61 -28.46 -14.20 -7.85
N GLN A 62 -27.34 -14.93 -7.84
CA GLN A 62 -26.30 -14.78 -6.83
C GLN A 62 -25.56 -13.45 -6.98
N ALA A 63 -25.30 -13.02 -8.22
CA ALA A 63 -24.74 -11.69 -8.50
C ALA A 63 -25.66 -10.56 -8.01
N ASP A 64 -26.97 -10.69 -8.24
CA ASP A 64 -27.97 -9.74 -7.74
C ASP A 64 -28.02 -9.70 -6.22
N ALA A 65 -28.00 -10.86 -5.56
CA ALA A 65 -27.98 -10.95 -4.11
C ALA A 65 -26.70 -10.38 -3.49
N LEU A 66 -25.54 -10.56 -4.14
CA LEU A 66 -24.27 -9.98 -3.71
C LEU A 66 -24.33 -8.44 -3.74
N VAL A 67 -24.93 -7.84 -4.79
CA VAL A 67 -25.13 -6.39 -4.82
C VAL A 67 -26.18 -5.94 -3.81
N ALA A 68 -27.35 -6.59 -3.77
CA ALA A 68 -28.46 -6.20 -2.90
C ALA A 68 -28.13 -6.32 -1.40
N SER A 69 -27.26 -7.26 -1.04
CA SER A 69 -26.77 -7.40 0.33
C SER A 69 -25.79 -6.28 0.73
N GLY A 70 -25.23 -5.53 -0.21
CA GLY A 70 -24.23 -4.49 0.04
C GLY A 70 -22.80 -5.02 0.13
N LEU A 71 -22.58 -6.34 -0.01
CA LEU A 71 -21.24 -6.95 0.08
C LEU A 71 -20.25 -6.37 -0.95
N LYS A 72 -20.76 -5.94 -2.11
CA LYS A 72 -19.97 -5.23 -3.13
C LYS A 72 -19.24 -4.01 -2.57
N ASP A 73 -19.91 -3.20 -1.74
CA ASP A 73 -19.35 -1.97 -1.17
C ASP A 73 -18.25 -2.26 -0.14
N HIS A 74 -18.19 -3.50 0.34
CA HIS A 74 -17.17 -4.02 1.25
C HIS A 74 -16.06 -4.82 0.54
N GLY A 75 -16.03 -4.81 -0.81
CA GLY A 75 -14.94 -5.36 -1.61
C GLY A 75 -15.18 -6.77 -2.18
N PHE A 76 -16.30 -7.43 -1.85
CA PHE A 76 -16.68 -8.69 -2.51
C PHE A 76 -17.12 -8.41 -3.94
N VAL A 77 -16.29 -8.74 -4.93
CA VAL A 77 -16.53 -8.35 -6.32
C VAL A 77 -16.51 -9.51 -7.31
N TYR A 78 -15.95 -10.67 -6.95
CA TYR A 78 -15.92 -11.82 -7.86
C TYR A 78 -17.20 -12.67 -7.75
N VAL A 79 -17.74 -13.09 -8.89
CA VAL A 79 -18.83 -14.09 -9.00
C VAL A 79 -18.30 -15.22 -9.86
N ASN A 80 -17.91 -16.32 -9.23
CA ASN A 80 -17.24 -17.44 -9.89
C ASN A 80 -18.24 -18.53 -10.26
N LEU A 81 -18.34 -18.83 -11.56
CA LEU A 81 -18.94 -20.05 -12.05
C LEU A 81 -17.91 -21.18 -11.96
N ASP A 82 -18.12 -22.08 -11.00
CA ASP A 82 -17.35 -23.30 -10.83
C ASP A 82 -17.82 -24.40 -11.81
N ASP A 83 -17.53 -25.67 -11.52
CA ASP A 83 -17.74 -26.77 -12.45
C ASP A 83 -19.23 -27.04 -12.85
N PHE A 84 -19.45 -27.92 -13.82
CA PHE A 84 -20.75 -28.40 -14.34
C PHE A 84 -21.50 -27.47 -15.32
N TYR A 85 -20.83 -26.48 -15.92
CA TYR A 85 -21.38 -25.69 -17.03
C TYR A 85 -21.30 -26.38 -18.41
N GLN A 86 -20.55 -27.47 -18.50
CA GLN A 86 -20.13 -28.10 -19.75
C GLN A 86 -21.17 -29.08 -20.27
N LYS A 87 -21.19 -29.26 -21.60
CA LYS A 87 -21.99 -30.29 -22.25
C LYS A 87 -21.18 -31.58 -22.39
N CYS A 88 -21.68 -32.67 -21.81
CA CYS A 88 -21.06 -33.99 -21.88
C CYS A 88 -21.80 -34.93 -22.85
N ASP A 89 -21.08 -35.89 -23.43
CA ASP A 89 -21.62 -37.10 -24.07
C ASP A 89 -21.00 -38.36 -23.44
N SER A 90 -21.28 -39.54 -24.00
CA SER A 90 -20.78 -40.82 -23.48
C SER A 90 -19.25 -40.96 -23.49
N ASN A 91 -18.53 -40.15 -24.28
CA ASN A 91 -17.07 -40.18 -24.40
C ASN A 91 -16.39 -38.98 -23.72
N GLY A 92 -17.14 -38.15 -22.99
CA GLY A 92 -16.63 -37.05 -22.18
C GLY A 92 -17.14 -35.69 -22.63
N PHE A 93 -16.30 -34.65 -22.50
CA PHE A 93 -16.67 -33.32 -22.95
C PHE A 93 -17.01 -33.31 -24.43
N THR A 94 -18.17 -32.77 -24.79
CA THR A 94 -18.37 -32.32 -26.18
C THR A 94 -17.47 -31.10 -26.41
N VAL A 95 -17.00 -30.93 -27.65
CA VAL A 95 -16.01 -29.91 -27.99
C VAL A 95 -16.45 -29.06 -29.19
N ASP A 96 -15.98 -27.81 -29.22
CA ASP A 96 -16.12 -26.91 -30.35
C ASP A 96 -15.24 -27.33 -31.54
N SER A 97 -15.26 -26.56 -32.62
CA SER A 97 -14.48 -26.83 -33.84
C SER A 97 -12.96 -26.81 -33.63
N TYR A 98 -12.48 -26.31 -32.50
CA TYR A 98 -11.06 -26.20 -32.17
C TYR A 98 -10.64 -27.10 -30.99
N GLY A 99 -11.52 -28.00 -30.55
CA GLY A 99 -11.23 -28.95 -29.48
C GLY A 99 -11.39 -28.40 -28.06
N ARG A 100 -11.91 -27.18 -27.89
CA ARG A 100 -12.24 -26.60 -26.57
C ARG A 100 -13.59 -27.12 -26.10
N TRP A 101 -13.84 -27.19 -24.79
CA TRP A 101 -15.11 -27.74 -24.27
C TRP A 101 -16.31 -26.87 -24.69
N ALA A 102 -17.39 -27.54 -25.09
CA ALA A 102 -18.65 -26.85 -25.34
C ALA A 102 -19.40 -26.60 -24.03
N VAL A 103 -20.01 -25.42 -23.94
CA VAL A 103 -20.94 -25.03 -22.88
C VAL A 103 -22.29 -25.70 -23.14
N ASP A 104 -23.00 -26.12 -22.08
CA ASP A 104 -24.34 -26.67 -22.21
C ASP A 104 -25.38 -25.56 -22.50
N PRO A 105 -25.95 -25.49 -23.72
CA PRO A 105 -26.90 -24.45 -24.07
C PRO A 105 -28.23 -24.59 -23.33
N ALA A 106 -28.53 -25.75 -22.73
CA ALA A 106 -29.71 -25.89 -21.87
C ALA A 106 -29.54 -25.14 -20.53
N LYS A 107 -28.29 -25.00 -20.06
CA LYS A 107 -27.95 -24.29 -18.81
C LYS A 107 -27.62 -22.82 -19.05
N PHE A 108 -27.00 -22.53 -20.19
CA PHE A 108 -26.51 -21.21 -20.60
C PHE A 108 -26.95 -20.90 -22.03
N PRO A 109 -28.25 -20.62 -22.26
CA PRO A 109 -28.82 -20.48 -23.61
C PRO A 109 -28.19 -19.36 -24.43
N ASP A 110 -27.79 -18.26 -23.78
CA ASP A 110 -27.14 -17.11 -24.41
C ASP A 110 -25.59 -17.17 -24.29
N GLY A 111 -25.06 -18.28 -23.80
CA GLY A 111 -23.63 -18.52 -23.60
C GLY A 111 -23.02 -17.81 -22.39
N ILE A 112 -21.74 -18.11 -22.14
CA ILE A 112 -21.02 -17.60 -20.95
C ILE A 112 -20.77 -16.09 -21.00
N LYS A 113 -20.53 -15.54 -22.20
CA LYS A 113 -20.32 -14.10 -22.36
C LYS A 113 -21.54 -13.29 -21.88
N ALA A 114 -22.77 -13.77 -22.13
CA ALA A 114 -23.97 -13.07 -21.67
C ALA A 114 -24.02 -12.97 -20.13
N VAL A 115 -23.67 -14.05 -19.43
CA VAL A 115 -23.59 -14.06 -17.96
C VAL A 115 -22.47 -13.14 -17.47
N ALA A 116 -21.30 -13.18 -18.10
CA ALA A 116 -20.19 -12.29 -17.75
C ALA A 116 -20.56 -10.81 -17.96
N ASP A 117 -21.19 -10.46 -19.08
CA ASP A 117 -21.69 -9.12 -19.38
C ASP A 117 -22.73 -8.68 -18.33
N TYR A 118 -23.63 -9.58 -17.89
CA TYR A 118 -24.59 -9.31 -16.81
C TYR A 118 -23.90 -8.99 -15.49
N VAL A 119 -22.92 -9.81 -15.09
CA VAL A 119 -22.13 -9.60 -13.87
C VAL A 119 -21.35 -8.28 -13.95
N HIS A 120 -20.75 -7.96 -15.09
CA HIS A 120 -20.04 -6.69 -15.30
C HIS A 120 -20.97 -5.48 -15.25
N ALA A 121 -22.20 -5.58 -15.78
CA ALA A 121 -23.18 -4.50 -15.72
C ALA A 121 -23.58 -4.14 -14.27
N LYS A 122 -23.40 -5.06 -13.32
CA LYS A 122 -23.58 -4.85 -11.88
C LYS A 122 -22.34 -4.24 -11.20
N GLY A 123 -21.27 -4.01 -11.95
CA GLY A 123 -19.97 -3.56 -11.46
C GLY A 123 -19.21 -4.63 -10.66
N LEU A 124 -19.49 -5.91 -10.95
CA LEU A 124 -18.79 -7.07 -10.41
C LEU A 124 -17.81 -7.64 -11.44
N LYS A 125 -17.08 -8.69 -11.07
CA LYS A 125 -16.11 -9.42 -11.88
C LYS A 125 -16.54 -10.87 -12.04
N PHE A 126 -16.40 -11.42 -13.24
CA PHE A 126 -16.85 -12.78 -13.54
C PHE A 126 -15.69 -13.79 -13.45
N GLY A 127 -15.88 -14.87 -12.72
CA GLY A 127 -14.92 -15.96 -12.60
C GLY A 127 -15.36 -17.24 -13.31
N PHE A 128 -14.39 -18.03 -13.73
CA PHE A 128 -14.61 -19.25 -14.51
C PHE A 128 -13.69 -20.41 -14.09
N TYR A 129 -13.97 -21.60 -14.61
CA TYR A 129 -13.37 -22.85 -14.18
C TYR A 129 -12.91 -23.75 -15.34
N VAL A 130 -11.75 -24.38 -15.18
CA VAL A 130 -11.21 -25.44 -16.05
C VAL A 130 -10.41 -26.49 -15.26
N THR A 131 -9.99 -27.57 -15.93
CA THR A 131 -9.02 -28.56 -15.42
C THR A 131 -7.90 -28.76 -16.44
N PRO A 132 -6.72 -29.29 -16.04
CA PRO A 132 -5.64 -29.66 -16.96
C PRO A 132 -6.06 -30.62 -18.09
N GLY A 133 -5.24 -30.65 -19.14
CA GLY A 133 -5.34 -31.63 -20.23
C GLY A 133 -6.23 -31.25 -21.41
N ILE A 134 -6.47 -32.24 -22.28
CA ILE A 134 -7.27 -32.14 -23.50
C ILE A 134 -8.37 -33.22 -23.55
N ALA A 135 -9.56 -32.87 -24.02
CA ALA A 135 -10.70 -33.79 -24.07
C ALA A 135 -10.46 -34.95 -25.05
N LYS A 136 -10.81 -36.18 -24.64
CA LYS A 136 -10.74 -37.35 -25.52
C LYS A 136 -11.55 -37.17 -26.80
N ASN A 137 -12.69 -36.47 -26.74
CA ASN A 137 -13.47 -36.15 -27.94
C ASN A 137 -12.74 -35.22 -28.91
N ALA A 138 -11.91 -34.27 -28.45
CA ALA A 138 -11.06 -33.48 -29.34
C ALA A 138 -10.05 -34.37 -30.07
N VAL A 139 -9.43 -35.31 -29.33
CA VAL A 139 -8.46 -36.27 -29.88
C VAL A 139 -9.11 -37.25 -30.85
N THR A 140 -10.26 -37.83 -30.51
CA THR A 140 -10.98 -38.77 -31.39
C THR A 140 -11.41 -38.10 -32.70
N LYS A 141 -11.97 -36.89 -32.62
CA LYS A 141 -12.34 -36.09 -33.79
C LYS A 141 -11.14 -35.48 -34.51
N ASN A 142 -9.96 -35.54 -33.88
CA ASN A 142 -8.74 -34.88 -34.28
C ASN A 142 -8.99 -33.42 -34.69
N THR A 143 -9.62 -32.65 -33.80
CA THR A 143 -9.95 -31.25 -34.10
C THR A 143 -8.70 -30.41 -34.34
N PRO A 144 -8.74 -29.42 -35.25
CA PRO A 144 -7.63 -28.49 -35.45
C PRO A 144 -7.39 -27.63 -34.21
N ILE A 145 -6.16 -27.18 -33.99
CA ILE A 145 -5.81 -26.21 -32.96
C ILE A 145 -5.85 -24.81 -33.58
N GLU A 146 -6.69 -23.93 -33.03
CA GLU A 146 -6.95 -22.57 -33.53
C GLU A 146 -5.66 -21.80 -33.84
N GLY A 147 -5.55 -21.32 -35.09
CA GLY A 147 -4.41 -20.51 -35.53
C GLY A 147 -3.15 -21.30 -35.87
N THR A 148 -3.22 -22.63 -35.98
CA THR A 148 -2.07 -23.49 -36.31
C THR A 148 -2.43 -24.54 -37.38
N SER A 149 -1.42 -25.25 -37.88
CA SER A 149 -1.61 -26.45 -38.70
C SER A 149 -1.72 -27.75 -37.89
N TYR A 150 -1.58 -27.69 -36.56
CA TYR A 150 -1.59 -28.83 -35.66
C TYR A 150 -3.02 -29.20 -35.24
N HIS A 151 -3.20 -30.43 -34.77
CA HIS A 151 -4.47 -30.99 -34.34
C HIS A 151 -4.34 -31.65 -32.95
N ALA A 152 -5.47 -31.94 -32.33
CA ALA A 152 -5.52 -32.51 -30.97
C ALA A 152 -4.68 -33.80 -30.81
N LYS A 153 -4.58 -34.68 -31.82
CA LYS A 153 -3.74 -35.88 -31.75
C LYS A 153 -2.24 -35.58 -31.73
N ASP A 154 -1.81 -34.44 -32.25
CA ASP A 154 -0.39 -34.09 -32.35
C ASP A 154 0.20 -33.72 -30.99
N ILE A 155 -0.66 -33.28 -30.05
CA ILE A 155 -0.25 -32.75 -28.74
C ILE A 155 -0.73 -33.61 -27.57
N ALA A 156 -1.58 -34.61 -27.78
CA ALA A 156 -2.13 -35.42 -26.71
C ALA A 156 -1.20 -36.58 -26.34
N ASP A 157 -0.88 -36.75 -25.05
CA ASP A 157 -0.30 -37.98 -24.52
C ASP A 157 -1.43 -38.95 -24.17
N THR A 158 -1.81 -39.78 -25.14
CA THR A 158 -2.92 -40.74 -24.98
C THR A 158 -2.58 -41.92 -24.06
N SER A 159 -1.34 -42.02 -23.58
CA SER A 159 -0.94 -43.06 -22.62
C SER A 159 -1.31 -42.71 -21.17
N LYS A 160 -1.66 -41.44 -20.91
CA LYS A 160 -2.00 -40.92 -19.57
C LYS A 160 -3.34 -40.21 -19.58
N THR A 161 -4.13 -40.41 -18.55
CA THR A 161 -5.44 -39.77 -18.38
C THR A 161 -5.42 -38.77 -17.25
N GLU A 162 -6.03 -37.61 -17.49
CA GLU A 162 -6.19 -36.56 -16.50
C GLU A 162 -7.39 -36.81 -15.58
N LYS A 163 -7.27 -36.35 -14.33
CA LYS A 163 -8.36 -36.43 -13.38
C LYS A 163 -9.34 -35.30 -13.64
N ASN A 164 -10.60 -35.66 -13.82
CA ASN A 164 -11.67 -34.70 -14.04
C ASN A 164 -12.99 -35.19 -13.41
N TYR A 165 -13.73 -34.27 -12.78
CA TYR A 165 -14.80 -34.58 -11.82
C TYR A 165 -16.21 -34.57 -12.42
N ASN A 166 -16.36 -34.12 -13.67
CA ASN A 166 -17.65 -33.98 -14.36
C ASN A 166 -17.78 -34.94 -15.57
N CYS A 167 -17.53 -34.48 -16.79
CA CYS A 167 -17.60 -35.25 -18.02
C CYS A 167 -16.52 -36.35 -18.11
N LYS A 168 -15.43 -36.25 -17.33
CA LYS A 168 -14.30 -37.21 -17.33
C LYS A 168 -13.61 -37.27 -18.71
N ASN A 169 -12.80 -38.31 -18.94
CA ASN A 169 -12.19 -38.64 -20.24
C ASN A 169 -11.31 -37.52 -20.82
N MET A 170 -10.33 -37.10 -20.04
CA MET A 170 -9.29 -36.15 -20.43
C MET A 170 -7.96 -36.89 -20.60
N TYR A 171 -7.14 -36.46 -21.56
CA TYR A 171 -5.75 -36.89 -21.74
C TYR A 171 -4.79 -35.78 -21.31
N TYR A 172 -3.56 -36.16 -20.98
CA TYR A 172 -2.46 -35.22 -20.78
C TYR A 172 -2.13 -34.49 -22.10
N ILE A 173 -1.62 -33.27 -21.98
CA ILE A 173 -1.00 -32.54 -23.09
C ILE A 173 0.52 -32.73 -23.01
N ASP A 174 1.14 -33.16 -24.11
CA ASP A 174 2.58 -33.19 -24.26
C ASP A 174 3.09 -31.81 -24.68
N TYR A 175 3.47 -30.99 -23.70
CA TYR A 175 3.99 -29.63 -23.91
C TYR A 175 5.35 -29.56 -24.63
N SER A 176 5.98 -30.71 -24.94
CA SER A 176 7.14 -30.73 -25.84
C SER A 176 6.76 -30.61 -27.32
N LYS A 177 5.47 -30.81 -27.65
CA LYS A 177 4.97 -30.78 -29.02
C LYS A 177 4.60 -29.36 -29.45
N PRO A 178 4.90 -28.98 -30.71
CA PRO A 178 4.40 -27.73 -31.25
C PRO A 178 2.86 -27.78 -31.37
N GLY A 179 2.19 -26.66 -31.11
CA GLY A 179 0.73 -26.59 -31.02
C GLY A 179 0.18 -26.70 -29.59
N ALA A 180 0.93 -27.28 -28.64
CA ALA A 180 0.45 -27.49 -27.27
C ALA A 180 0.20 -26.15 -26.55
N GLN A 181 1.15 -25.22 -26.62
CA GLN A 181 0.97 -23.87 -26.06
C GLN A 181 -0.13 -23.11 -26.79
N GLU A 182 -0.24 -23.25 -28.11
CA GLU A 182 -1.25 -22.58 -28.93
C GLU A 182 -2.66 -23.04 -28.59
N PHE A 183 -2.84 -24.31 -28.23
CA PHE A 183 -4.10 -24.84 -27.72
C PHE A 183 -4.52 -24.11 -26.44
N VAL A 184 -3.64 -23.98 -25.45
CA VAL A 184 -3.92 -23.24 -24.20
C VAL A 184 -4.11 -21.73 -24.47
N ASN A 185 -3.35 -21.15 -25.40
CA ASN A 185 -3.55 -19.77 -25.84
C ASN A 185 -4.94 -19.55 -26.44
N SER A 186 -5.48 -20.53 -27.18
CA SER A 186 -6.82 -20.44 -27.76
C SER A 186 -7.93 -20.40 -26.71
N TRP A 187 -7.73 -21.10 -25.59
CA TRP A 187 -8.62 -21.04 -24.43
C TRP A 187 -8.53 -19.70 -23.72
N ALA A 188 -7.31 -19.22 -23.43
CA ALA A 188 -7.12 -17.93 -22.77
C ALA A 188 -7.72 -16.77 -23.60
N ARG A 189 -7.57 -16.80 -24.94
CA ARG A 189 -8.25 -15.85 -25.84
C ARG A 189 -9.76 -15.93 -25.75
N GLN A 190 -10.32 -17.15 -25.73
CA GLN A 190 -11.78 -17.34 -25.60
C GLN A 190 -12.29 -16.75 -24.27
N PHE A 191 -11.62 -17.04 -23.16
CA PHE A 191 -12.00 -16.51 -21.84
C PHE A 191 -11.87 -14.99 -21.77
N ALA A 192 -10.80 -14.42 -22.33
CA ALA A 192 -10.66 -12.97 -22.45
C ALA A 192 -11.79 -12.36 -23.30
N SER A 193 -12.19 -13.01 -24.40
CA SER A 193 -13.29 -12.55 -25.27
C SER A 193 -14.67 -12.62 -24.60
N TRP A 194 -14.84 -13.54 -23.64
CA TRP A 194 -16.04 -13.63 -22.82
C TRP A 194 -16.05 -12.65 -21.66
N GLY A 195 -14.91 -12.01 -21.35
CA GLY A 195 -14.80 -11.08 -20.23
C GLY A 195 -14.49 -11.74 -18.88
N VAL A 196 -13.90 -12.94 -18.87
CA VAL A 196 -13.47 -13.59 -17.61
C VAL A 196 -12.42 -12.72 -16.90
N ASP A 197 -12.54 -12.57 -15.57
CA ASP A 197 -11.65 -11.80 -14.69
C ASP A 197 -10.90 -12.67 -13.68
N TYR A 198 -11.39 -13.89 -13.45
CA TYR A 198 -10.84 -14.87 -12.52
C TYR A 198 -10.92 -16.26 -13.15
N LEU A 199 -9.85 -17.03 -13.11
CA LEU A 199 -9.82 -18.41 -13.59
C LEU A 199 -9.31 -19.33 -12.49
N LYS A 200 -10.16 -20.27 -12.07
CA LYS A 200 -9.76 -21.43 -11.27
C LYS A 200 -9.38 -22.57 -12.21
N ILE A 201 -8.17 -23.11 -12.05
CA ILE A 201 -7.80 -24.42 -12.63
C ILE A 201 -7.81 -25.46 -11.52
N ASP A 202 -8.61 -26.51 -11.68
CA ASP A 202 -8.82 -27.54 -10.66
C ASP A 202 -8.21 -28.88 -11.06
N GLY A 203 -8.03 -29.76 -10.07
CA GLY A 203 -7.40 -31.07 -10.26
C GLY A 203 -5.87 -31.05 -10.37
N VAL A 204 -5.23 -29.91 -10.14
CA VAL A 204 -3.77 -29.71 -10.24
C VAL A 204 -3.00 -30.46 -9.15
N GLY A 205 -1.91 -31.13 -9.55
CA GLY A 205 -0.82 -31.63 -8.72
C GLY A 205 0.56 -31.37 -9.34
N SER A 206 1.64 -31.92 -8.75
CA SER A 206 3.02 -31.70 -9.22
C SER A 206 3.22 -32.09 -10.70
N GLN A 207 2.53 -33.13 -11.16
CA GLN A 207 2.61 -33.58 -12.54
C GLN A 207 2.01 -32.59 -13.56
N ASP A 208 1.19 -31.64 -13.11
CA ASP A 208 0.49 -30.66 -13.94
C ASP A 208 1.18 -29.29 -13.93
N ILE A 209 2.39 -29.18 -13.36
CA ILE A 209 3.23 -27.97 -13.46
C ILE A 209 3.33 -27.46 -14.92
N PRO A 210 3.55 -28.31 -15.94
CA PRO A 210 3.56 -27.87 -17.34
C PRO A 210 2.25 -27.20 -17.79
N ASP A 211 1.09 -27.72 -17.39
CA ASP A 211 -0.21 -27.10 -17.66
C ASP A 211 -0.31 -25.73 -17.00
N VAL A 212 0.06 -25.62 -15.72
CA VAL A 212 0.04 -24.36 -14.98
C VAL A 212 0.97 -23.33 -15.61
N GLN A 213 2.16 -23.74 -16.08
CA GLN A 213 3.08 -22.87 -16.82
C GLN A 213 2.48 -22.37 -18.13
N ALA A 214 1.86 -23.27 -18.90
CA ALA A 214 1.23 -22.94 -20.17
C ALA A 214 0.04 -21.98 -19.98
N TRP A 215 -0.80 -22.21 -18.96
CA TRP A 215 -1.90 -21.32 -18.59
C TRP A 215 -1.40 -19.97 -18.09
N SER A 216 -0.39 -19.92 -17.21
CA SER A 216 0.21 -18.66 -16.74
C SER A 216 0.72 -17.82 -17.93
N LYS A 217 1.39 -18.45 -18.90
CA LYS A 217 1.86 -17.79 -20.13
C LYS A 217 0.69 -17.33 -21.02
N ALA A 218 -0.30 -18.20 -21.23
CA ALA A 218 -1.45 -17.92 -22.09
C ALA A 218 -2.30 -16.76 -21.54
N LEU A 219 -2.55 -16.73 -20.22
CA LEU A 219 -3.31 -15.66 -19.57
C LEU A 219 -2.59 -14.31 -19.68
N ARG A 220 -1.26 -14.26 -19.47
CA ARG A 220 -0.45 -13.04 -19.68
C ARG A 220 -0.52 -12.55 -21.13
N ALA A 221 -0.55 -13.47 -22.10
CA ALA A 221 -0.63 -13.14 -23.52
C ALA A 221 -2.04 -12.77 -24.00
N SER A 222 -3.08 -13.00 -23.20
CA SER A 222 -4.48 -12.78 -23.61
C SER A 222 -4.86 -11.30 -23.77
N GLY A 223 -4.07 -10.38 -23.20
CA GLY A 223 -4.35 -8.94 -23.20
C GLY A 223 -5.42 -8.51 -22.19
N ARG A 224 -6.00 -9.45 -21.41
CA ARG A 224 -6.92 -9.17 -20.31
C ARG A 224 -6.30 -9.60 -18.98
N PRO A 225 -6.29 -8.75 -17.94
CA PRO A 225 -5.90 -9.19 -16.60
C PRO A 225 -6.90 -10.22 -16.04
N ILE A 226 -6.44 -11.44 -15.79
CA ILE A 226 -7.23 -12.54 -15.22
C ILE A 226 -6.52 -13.05 -13.96
N ASN A 227 -7.20 -13.05 -12.82
CA ASN A 227 -6.69 -13.60 -11.57
C ASN A 227 -6.66 -15.14 -11.69
N PHE A 228 -5.48 -15.75 -11.49
CA PHE A 228 -5.28 -17.17 -11.74
C PHE A 228 -5.13 -17.96 -10.43
N ALA A 229 -6.07 -18.85 -10.16
CA ALA A 229 -6.12 -19.65 -8.93
C ALA A 229 -5.96 -21.13 -9.22
N LEU A 230 -5.14 -21.81 -8.40
CA LEU A 230 -4.88 -23.24 -8.51
C LEU A 230 -5.65 -24.03 -7.46
N SER A 231 -6.14 -25.19 -7.87
CA SER A 231 -6.87 -26.16 -7.06
C SER A 231 -6.52 -27.56 -7.58
N ASN A 232 -6.47 -28.64 -6.81
CA ASN A 232 -7.04 -28.88 -5.48
C ASN A 232 -5.95 -28.90 -4.40
N ASN A 233 -5.90 -29.92 -3.53
CA ASN A 233 -4.94 -30.07 -2.44
C ASN A 233 -3.48 -30.16 -2.93
N LEU A 234 -2.84 -29.00 -3.13
CA LEU A 234 -1.54 -28.92 -3.78
C LEU A 234 -0.40 -29.39 -2.86
N PRO A 235 0.66 -30.02 -3.41
CA PRO A 235 1.84 -30.36 -2.63
C PRO A 235 2.60 -29.12 -2.16
N ILE A 236 2.85 -29.02 -0.85
CA ILE A 236 3.59 -27.89 -0.25
C ILE A 236 5.05 -27.81 -0.70
N ALA A 237 5.64 -28.94 -1.14
CA ALA A 237 6.99 -28.98 -1.69
C ALA A 237 7.14 -28.09 -2.94
N ASP A 238 6.04 -27.88 -3.68
CA ASP A 238 6.01 -27.09 -4.90
C ASP A 238 5.49 -25.66 -4.65
N ALA A 239 5.30 -25.25 -3.39
CA ALA A 239 4.78 -23.92 -3.04
C ALA A 239 5.54 -22.74 -3.70
N PRO A 240 6.88 -22.74 -3.79
CA PRO A 240 7.60 -21.71 -4.54
C PRO A 240 7.23 -21.67 -6.03
N THR A 241 7.01 -22.84 -6.64
CA THR A 241 6.58 -22.96 -8.04
C THR A 241 5.17 -22.41 -8.22
N TRP A 242 4.21 -22.82 -7.39
CA TRP A 242 2.83 -22.31 -7.42
C TRP A 242 2.81 -20.78 -7.29
N LYS A 243 3.58 -20.26 -6.32
CA LYS A 243 3.72 -18.84 -6.08
C LYS A 243 4.27 -18.07 -7.28
N SER A 244 5.15 -18.66 -8.08
CA SER A 244 5.69 -18.00 -9.29
C SER A 244 4.73 -18.01 -10.48
N LEU A 245 3.74 -18.90 -10.49
CA LEU A 245 2.89 -19.13 -11.66
C LEU A 245 1.47 -18.58 -11.50
N ALA A 246 0.96 -18.48 -10.26
CA ALA A 246 -0.45 -18.20 -9.98
C ALA A 246 -0.65 -17.16 -8.87
N ASN A 247 -1.82 -16.53 -8.84
CA ASN A 247 -2.23 -15.52 -7.89
C ASN A 247 -2.72 -16.12 -6.55
N SER A 248 -3.24 -17.34 -6.56
CA SER A 248 -3.55 -18.12 -5.35
C SER A 248 -3.49 -19.63 -5.60
N TRP A 249 -3.36 -20.42 -4.54
CA TRP A 249 -3.27 -21.88 -4.61
C TRP A 249 -3.87 -22.56 -3.38
N ARG A 250 -4.69 -23.58 -3.61
CA ARG A 250 -5.41 -24.29 -2.55
C ARG A 250 -4.49 -25.19 -1.74
N THR A 251 -4.59 -25.09 -0.41
CA THR A 251 -3.63 -25.67 0.55
C THR A 251 -4.10 -26.97 1.22
N GLN A 252 -5.35 -27.36 1.01
CA GLN A 252 -5.96 -28.60 1.49
C GLN A 252 -7.03 -29.08 0.50
N GLY A 253 -7.70 -30.20 0.76
CA GLY A 253 -8.90 -30.62 0.00
C GLY A 253 -10.10 -29.68 0.20
N ASP A 254 -11.25 -30.13 -0.28
CA ASP A 254 -12.52 -29.39 -0.17
C ASP A 254 -12.88 -29.04 1.29
N VAL A 255 -13.43 -27.86 1.54
CA VAL A 255 -13.93 -27.44 2.86
C VAL A 255 -15.33 -27.98 3.13
N GLU A 256 -16.05 -28.38 2.09
CA GLU A 256 -17.36 -28.99 2.21
C GLU A 256 -17.27 -30.38 2.86
N CYS A 257 -18.24 -30.69 3.73
CA CYS A 257 -18.35 -32.02 4.34
C CYS A 257 -18.99 -33.06 3.41
N TYR A 258 -19.66 -32.58 2.35
CA TYR A 258 -20.50 -33.39 1.47
C TYR A 258 -21.55 -34.23 2.19
N CYS A 259 -22.04 -33.71 3.31
CA CYS A 259 -22.91 -34.41 4.24
C CYS A 259 -24.38 -33.94 4.18
N GLY A 260 -24.69 -32.95 3.34
CA GLY A 260 -26.06 -32.52 3.08
C GLY A 260 -26.94 -33.58 2.39
N PRO A 261 -28.27 -33.51 2.56
CA PRO A 261 -29.21 -34.50 2.00
C PRO A 261 -29.51 -34.29 0.51
N GLY A 262 -29.14 -33.13 -0.06
CA GLY A 262 -29.30 -32.86 -1.49
C GLY A 262 -28.36 -33.73 -2.34
N ASP A 263 -28.65 -33.86 -3.63
CA ASP A 263 -27.88 -34.72 -4.53
C ASP A 263 -26.37 -34.45 -4.44
N ASN A 264 -25.61 -35.52 -4.22
CA ASN A 264 -24.16 -35.53 -3.99
C ASN A 264 -23.69 -34.69 -2.79
N GLY A 265 -24.59 -34.22 -1.92
CA GLY A 265 -24.31 -33.37 -0.76
C GLY A 265 -24.47 -31.87 -1.03
N SER A 266 -25.26 -31.46 -2.03
CA SER A 266 -25.46 -30.04 -2.42
C SER A 266 -26.38 -29.25 -1.48
N GLY A 267 -27.10 -29.93 -0.59
CA GLY A 267 -27.92 -29.28 0.43
C GLY A 267 -27.11 -28.90 1.67
N TYR A 268 -27.73 -28.12 2.54
CA TYR A 268 -27.22 -27.88 3.89
C TYR A 268 -27.19 -29.17 4.73
N PRO A 269 -26.19 -29.37 5.61
CA PRO A 269 -25.04 -28.49 5.83
C PRO A 269 -23.99 -28.56 4.70
N LEU A 270 -23.36 -27.41 4.42
CA LEU A 270 -22.31 -27.30 3.41
C LEU A 270 -20.97 -27.79 3.95
N THR A 271 -20.68 -27.51 5.22
CA THR A 271 -19.44 -27.93 5.90
C THR A 271 -19.74 -28.45 7.31
N ASP A 272 -18.70 -28.81 8.05
CA ASP A 272 -18.75 -29.07 9.48
C ASP A 272 -17.48 -28.55 10.17
N TRP A 273 -17.49 -28.52 11.49
CA TRP A 273 -16.35 -27.99 12.25
C TRP A 273 -15.05 -28.78 12.04
N SER A 274 -15.11 -30.07 11.71
CA SER A 274 -13.89 -30.87 11.50
C SER A 274 -13.17 -30.45 10.21
N HIS A 275 -13.90 -30.09 9.16
CA HIS A 275 -13.34 -29.59 7.91
C HIS A 275 -12.72 -28.19 8.08
N VAL A 276 -13.42 -27.28 8.78
CA VAL A 276 -12.90 -25.94 9.09
C VAL A 276 -11.70 -26.01 10.04
N SER A 277 -11.79 -26.77 11.14
CA SER A 277 -10.73 -26.83 12.14
C SER A 277 -9.46 -27.52 11.63
N ALA A 278 -9.55 -28.40 10.63
CA ALA A 278 -8.40 -28.97 9.96
C ALA A 278 -7.52 -27.90 9.28
N ARG A 279 -8.10 -26.76 8.87
CA ARG A 279 -7.39 -25.66 8.19
C ARG A 279 -6.37 -24.95 9.08
N PHE A 280 -6.51 -25.02 10.41
CA PHE A 280 -5.55 -24.38 11.31
C PHE A 280 -4.12 -24.91 11.13
N ASN A 281 -3.97 -26.22 10.89
CA ASN A 281 -2.65 -26.82 10.69
C ASN A 281 -2.07 -26.50 9.31
N THR A 282 -2.90 -26.56 8.26
CA THR A 282 -2.46 -26.24 6.91
C THR A 282 -2.12 -24.76 6.79
N ALA A 283 -2.97 -23.84 7.26
CA ALA A 283 -2.67 -22.41 7.30
C ALA A 283 -1.33 -22.12 7.98
N ALA A 284 -0.99 -22.84 9.06
CA ALA A 284 0.25 -22.60 9.81
C ALA A 284 1.48 -23.07 9.04
N ASN A 285 1.38 -24.22 8.35
CA ASN A 285 2.46 -24.78 7.56
C ASN A 285 2.73 -23.97 6.28
N TRP A 286 1.67 -23.42 5.68
CA TRP A 286 1.74 -22.69 4.42
C TRP A 286 2.02 -21.19 4.60
N GLN A 287 1.88 -20.64 5.80
CA GLN A 287 1.95 -19.19 6.11
C GLN A 287 3.08 -18.44 5.38
N GLN A 288 4.30 -18.99 5.37
CA GLN A 288 5.48 -18.35 4.77
C GLN A 288 5.37 -18.09 3.26
N TYR A 289 4.43 -18.75 2.57
CA TYR A 289 4.25 -18.61 1.13
C TYR A 289 3.24 -17.52 0.74
N ALA A 290 2.38 -17.08 1.68
CA ALA A 290 1.41 -16.02 1.43
C ALA A 290 2.01 -14.61 1.58
N GLY A 291 1.60 -13.69 0.72
CA GLY A 291 1.96 -12.27 0.77
C GLY A 291 1.64 -11.58 -0.57
N PRO A 292 1.86 -10.26 -0.69
CA PRO A 292 1.63 -9.55 -1.95
C PRO A 292 2.36 -10.25 -3.10
N GLY A 293 1.60 -10.56 -4.15
CA GLY A 293 2.06 -11.41 -5.24
C GLY A 293 1.39 -12.79 -5.24
N GLY A 294 1.04 -13.39 -4.10
CA GLY A 294 0.35 -14.69 -4.12
C GLY A 294 -0.17 -15.17 -2.76
N TRP A 295 -1.35 -15.77 -2.75
CA TRP A 295 -2.08 -16.08 -1.52
C TRP A 295 -2.36 -17.57 -1.36
N ASN A 296 -2.22 -18.06 -0.12
CA ASN A 296 -2.68 -19.40 0.23
C ASN A 296 -4.21 -19.41 0.23
N ASP A 297 -4.80 -20.34 -0.52
CA ASP A 297 -6.24 -20.54 -0.56
C ASP A 297 -6.65 -21.64 0.42
N LEU A 298 -7.51 -21.29 1.38
CA LEU A 298 -8.04 -22.19 2.41
C LEU A 298 -9.35 -22.84 1.96
N ASP A 299 -9.76 -22.58 0.71
CA ASP A 299 -11.04 -22.88 0.09
C ASP A 299 -12.16 -21.92 0.52
N SER A 300 -13.39 -22.17 0.08
CA SER A 300 -14.54 -21.29 0.31
C SER A 300 -14.80 -20.97 1.80
N LEU A 301 -15.41 -19.80 2.00
CA LEU A 301 -15.85 -19.30 3.30
C LEU A 301 -17.35 -19.58 3.46
N GLU A 302 -17.67 -20.54 4.32
CA GLU A 302 -19.03 -21.01 4.56
C GLU A 302 -19.72 -20.20 5.66
N ILE A 303 -20.08 -18.96 5.31
CA ILE A 303 -20.84 -18.02 6.16
C ILE A 303 -22.07 -17.56 5.40
N GLY A 304 -23.24 -17.72 6.03
CA GLY A 304 -24.54 -17.46 5.43
C GLY A 304 -25.54 -18.57 5.79
N ASN A 305 -26.80 -18.18 5.98
CA ASN A 305 -27.91 -19.08 6.30
C ASN A 305 -27.81 -19.73 7.70
N GLY A 306 -27.11 -19.07 8.62
CA GLY A 306 -27.06 -19.43 10.02
C GLY A 306 -26.49 -20.83 10.26
N ASP A 307 -27.03 -21.51 11.27
CA ASP A 307 -26.52 -22.82 11.69
C ASP A 307 -26.79 -23.94 10.67
N GLN A 308 -27.63 -23.67 9.65
CA GLN A 308 -27.85 -24.60 8.55
C GLN A 308 -26.55 -24.90 7.80
N VAL A 309 -25.59 -23.98 7.78
CA VAL A 309 -24.29 -24.21 7.14
C VAL A 309 -23.48 -25.37 7.75
N GLY A 310 -23.86 -25.82 8.95
CA GLY A 310 -23.19 -26.90 9.69
C GLY A 310 -22.20 -26.41 10.75
N LEU A 311 -22.21 -25.11 11.04
CA LEU A 311 -21.37 -24.46 12.03
C LEU A 311 -22.25 -23.69 13.01
N THR A 312 -21.85 -23.60 14.28
CA THR A 312 -22.48 -22.65 15.22
C THR A 312 -22.03 -21.21 14.90
N ALA A 313 -22.71 -20.21 15.45
CA ALA A 313 -22.29 -18.81 15.31
C ALA A 313 -20.84 -18.56 15.77
N ASP A 314 -20.39 -19.21 16.84
CA ASP A 314 -19.00 -19.09 17.32
C ASP A 314 -18.01 -19.71 16.33
N GLN A 315 -18.36 -20.86 15.76
CA GLN A 315 -17.55 -21.54 14.74
C GLN A 315 -17.48 -20.74 13.43
N ARG A 316 -18.59 -20.11 12.99
CA ARG A 316 -18.58 -19.18 11.84
C ARG A 316 -17.66 -17.99 12.08
N ARG A 317 -17.64 -17.43 13.30
CA ARG A 317 -16.68 -16.37 13.66
C ARG A 317 -15.24 -16.87 13.62
N SER A 318 -14.96 -18.07 14.12
CA SER A 318 -13.63 -18.66 14.03
C SER A 318 -13.21 -18.94 12.59
N HIS A 319 -14.13 -19.40 11.74
CA HIS A 319 -13.92 -19.61 10.32
C HIS A 319 -13.51 -18.31 9.63
N PHE A 320 -14.26 -17.22 9.80
CA PHE A 320 -13.89 -15.92 9.22
C PHE A 320 -12.56 -15.39 9.78
N THR A 321 -12.37 -15.52 11.09
CA THR A 321 -11.17 -15.01 11.76
C THR A 321 -9.91 -15.72 11.27
N LEU A 322 -9.95 -17.05 11.09
CA LEU A 322 -8.81 -17.80 10.55
C LEU A 322 -8.50 -17.39 9.10
N TRP A 323 -9.51 -17.28 8.23
CA TRP A 323 -9.32 -16.86 6.84
C TRP A 323 -8.69 -15.46 6.77
N SER A 324 -9.22 -14.52 7.54
CA SER A 324 -8.70 -13.15 7.60
C SER A 324 -7.27 -13.09 8.15
N MET A 325 -6.96 -13.90 9.16
CA MET A 325 -5.61 -13.98 9.71
C MET A 325 -4.63 -14.62 8.73
N ALA A 326 -5.08 -15.57 7.90
CA ALA A 326 -4.27 -16.21 6.88
C ALA A 326 -4.08 -15.36 5.61
N ALA A 327 -4.81 -14.24 5.48
CA ALA A 327 -4.94 -13.46 4.24
C ALA A 327 -5.36 -14.37 3.06
N ALA A 328 -6.39 -15.17 3.31
CA ALA A 328 -6.94 -16.11 2.35
C ALA A 328 -7.92 -15.41 1.41
N PRO A 329 -8.08 -15.85 0.14
CA PRO A 329 -9.23 -15.41 -0.64
C PRO A 329 -10.54 -15.60 0.13
N LEU A 330 -11.35 -14.56 0.25
CA LEU A 330 -12.66 -14.58 0.90
C LEU A 330 -13.73 -14.86 -0.15
N LEU A 331 -13.78 -16.10 -0.65
CA LEU A 331 -14.78 -16.56 -1.61
C LEU A 331 -15.91 -17.28 -0.89
N LEU A 332 -17.09 -16.67 -0.83
CA LEU A 332 -18.27 -17.24 -0.18
C LEU A 332 -18.80 -18.45 -0.95
N GLY A 333 -19.17 -19.52 -0.26
CA GLY A 333 -19.79 -20.72 -0.84
C GLY A 333 -21.31 -20.81 -0.69
N THR A 334 -21.88 -20.01 0.21
CA THR A 334 -23.28 -20.09 0.65
C THR A 334 -24.27 -19.53 -0.37
N ASP A 335 -25.56 -19.79 -0.17
CA ASP A 335 -26.64 -19.15 -0.92
C ASP A 335 -26.84 -17.69 -0.47
N LEU A 336 -26.42 -16.73 -1.30
CA LEU A 336 -26.55 -15.32 -0.98
C LEU A 336 -28.00 -14.81 -1.07
N THR A 337 -28.88 -15.53 -1.79
CA THR A 337 -30.30 -15.12 -1.95
C THR A 337 -31.09 -15.25 -0.65
N HIS A 338 -30.56 -15.98 0.33
CA HIS A 338 -31.13 -16.19 1.65
C HIS A 338 -30.22 -15.70 2.79
N LEU A 339 -29.22 -14.86 2.49
CA LEU A 339 -28.26 -14.35 3.48
C LEU A 339 -28.97 -13.62 4.63
N ASP A 340 -28.89 -14.21 5.82
CA ASP A 340 -29.51 -13.64 7.01
C ASP A 340 -28.74 -12.42 7.56
N SER A 341 -29.41 -11.65 8.41
CA SER A 341 -28.84 -10.40 8.96
C SER A 341 -27.62 -10.60 9.86
N VAL A 342 -27.50 -11.75 10.54
CA VAL A 342 -26.39 -12.04 11.46
C VAL A 342 -25.14 -12.31 10.65
N ASP A 343 -25.24 -13.19 9.66
CA ASP A 343 -24.14 -13.55 8.78
C ASP A 343 -23.76 -12.38 7.86
N LYS A 344 -24.74 -11.61 7.35
CA LYS A 344 -24.47 -10.33 6.67
C LYS A 344 -23.64 -9.39 7.55
N ALA A 345 -24.01 -9.21 8.82
CA ALA A 345 -23.24 -8.35 9.73
C ALA A 345 -21.82 -8.87 10.01
N MET A 346 -21.59 -10.18 9.96
CA MET A 346 -20.23 -10.71 9.98
C MET A 346 -19.49 -10.30 8.71
N LEU A 347 -20.06 -10.60 7.54
CA LEU A 347 -19.45 -10.40 6.23
C LEU A 347 -19.24 -8.93 5.84
N THR A 348 -19.99 -7.99 6.42
CA THR A 348 -19.82 -6.54 6.22
C THR A 348 -18.99 -5.87 7.34
N ASN A 349 -18.29 -6.65 8.17
CA ASN A 349 -17.45 -6.09 9.22
C ASN A 349 -16.08 -5.67 8.66
N ASP A 350 -15.96 -4.40 8.29
CA ASP A 350 -14.73 -3.82 7.71
C ASP A 350 -13.49 -3.96 8.58
N ARG A 351 -13.65 -4.15 9.91
CA ARG A 351 -12.50 -4.40 10.79
C ARG A 351 -11.87 -5.77 10.53
N LEU A 352 -12.68 -6.77 10.18
CA LEU A 352 -12.20 -8.13 9.86
C LEU A 352 -11.69 -8.20 8.43
N ILE A 353 -12.43 -7.62 7.50
CA ILE A 353 -11.99 -7.49 6.11
C ILE A 353 -10.66 -6.73 6.04
N GLY A 354 -10.51 -5.66 6.83
CA GLY A 354 -9.27 -4.92 6.94
C GLY A 354 -8.09 -5.76 7.46
N VAL A 355 -8.35 -6.74 8.33
CA VAL A 355 -7.34 -7.73 8.74
C VAL A 355 -6.96 -8.60 7.55
N ASP A 356 -7.91 -9.15 6.78
CA ASP A 356 -7.59 -9.94 5.59
C ASP A 356 -6.78 -9.15 4.53
N GLN A 357 -7.18 -7.90 4.32
CA GLN A 357 -6.72 -7.05 3.22
C GLN A 357 -5.45 -6.24 3.56
N ASP A 358 -4.84 -6.44 4.72
CA ASP A 358 -3.62 -5.73 5.18
C ASP A 358 -2.33 -6.18 4.47
N GLY A 359 -2.41 -7.27 3.71
CA GLY A 359 -1.30 -7.82 2.95
C GLY A 359 -0.33 -8.70 3.75
N VAL A 360 -0.70 -9.13 4.98
CA VAL A 360 0.17 -9.90 5.86
C VAL A 360 -0.53 -11.18 6.33
N ALA A 361 0.04 -12.34 6.02
CA ALA A 361 -0.42 -13.61 6.57
C ALA A 361 0.15 -13.83 7.99
N ALA A 362 -0.73 -14.06 8.96
CA ALA A 362 -0.37 -14.21 10.37
C ALA A 362 0.31 -15.53 10.68
N LYS A 363 1.22 -15.49 11.65
CA LYS A 363 1.91 -16.68 12.17
C LYS A 363 1.16 -17.25 13.36
N ARG A 364 1.05 -18.58 13.41
CA ARG A 364 0.64 -19.29 14.64
C ARG A 364 1.77 -19.24 15.66
N ILE A 365 1.52 -18.63 16.82
CA ILE A 365 2.51 -18.44 17.89
C ILE A 365 2.24 -19.33 19.11
N VAL A 366 1.00 -19.83 19.28
CA VAL A 366 0.65 -20.83 20.30
C VAL A 366 -0.15 -21.94 19.65
N ASN A 367 0.19 -23.19 19.97
CA ASN A 367 -0.55 -24.39 19.60
C ASN A 367 -0.48 -25.39 20.75
N SER A 368 -1.52 -25.46 21.58
CA SER A 368 -1.54 -26.31 22.79
C SER A 368 -2.93 -26.91 22.99
N GLY A 369 -3.08 -28.21 22.66
CA GLY A 369 -4.38 -28.88 22.68
C GLY A 369 -5.38 -28.16 21.77
N VAL A 370 -6.49 -27.71 22.34
CA VAL A 370 -7.52 -26.94 21.63
C VAL A 370 -7.22 -25.43 21.57
N LYS A 371 -6.17 -24.96 22.24
CA LYS A 371 -5.85 -23.54 22.37
C LYS A 371 -4.87 -23.14 21.28
N GLN A 372 -5.25 -22.17 20.45
CA GLN A 372 -4.36 -21.61 19.44
C GLN A 372 -4.31 -20.09 19.50
N VAL A 373 -3.14 -19.52 19.24
CA VAL A 373 -2.96 -18.06 19.10
C VAL A 373 -2.20 -17.76 17.82
N TRP A 374 -2.72 -16.79 17.07
CA TRP A 374 -2.15 -16.28 15.83
C TRP A 374 -1.84 -14.80 15.97
N SER A 375 -0.76 -14.35 15.36
CA SER A 375 -0.33 -12.96 15.41
C SER A 375 0.26 -12.50 14.09
N LYS A 376 -0.02 -11.25 13.74
CA LYS A 376 0.70 -10.49 12.72
C LYS A 376 0.92 -9.05 13.17
N LYS A 377 1.89 -8.40 12.55
CA LYS A 377 2.15 -6.97 12.71
C LYS A 377 1.68 -6.24 11.46
N GLU A 378 0.79 -5.29 11.64
CA GLU A 378 0.31 -4.40 10.58
C GLU A 378 1.38 -3.34 10.24
N SER A 379 1.26 -2.73 9.07
CA SER A 379 2.24 -1.75 8.56
C SER A 379 2.37 -0.49 9.41
N ASP A 380 1.34 -0.14 10.18
CA ASP A 380 1.33 0.96 11.14
C ASP A 380 1.99 0.62 12.49
N GLY A 381 2.50 -0.61 12.63
CA GLY A 381 3.20 -1.09 13.81
C GLY A 381 2.29 -1.70 14.90
N GLN A 382 0.96 -1.70 14.70
CA GLN A 382 0.04 -2.42 15.56
C GLN A 382 0.12 -3.93 15.32
N TYR A 383 -0.40 -4.71 16.26
CA TYR A 383 -0.45 -6.16 16.14
C TYR A 383 -1.90 -6.62 16.11
N VAL A 384 -2.22 -7.56 15.24
CA VAL A 384 -3.50 -8.27 15.23
C VAL A 384 -3.27 -9.65 15.83
N VAL A 385 -4.02 -9.98 16.88
CA VAL A 385 -3.87 -11.23 17.63
C VAL A 385 -5.21 -11.95 17.71
N ALA A 386 -5.24 -13.21 17.30
CA ALA A 386 -6.43 -14.05 17.32
C ALA A 386 -6.20 -15.23 18.27
N LEU A 387 -7.08 -15.36 19.28
CA LEU A 387 -7.10 -16.46 20.23
C LEU A 387 -8.28 -17.37 19.89
N PHE A 388 -8.06 -18.68 19.84
CA PHE A 388 -9.07 -19.66 19.46
C PHE A 388 -9.18 -20.79 20.47
N ASN A 389 -10.41 -21.23 20.73
CA ASN A 389 -10.69 -22.56 21.25
C ASN A 389 -11.22 -23.43 20.11
N THR A 390 -10.38 -24.31 19.58
CA THR A 390 -10.73 -25.19 18.46
C THR A 390 -11.51 -26.45 18.88
N GLY A 391 -11.79 -26.62 20.17
CA GLY A 391 -12.52 -27.75 20.71
C GLY A 391 -14.02 -27.71 20.39
N THR A 392 -14.67 -28.87 20.48
CA THR A 392 -16.14 -29.01 20.34
C THR A 392 -16.85 -29.07 21.70
N SER A 393 -16.11 -29.11 22.81
CA SER A 393 -16.62 -29.08 24.17
C SER A 393 -15.62 -28.43 25.12
N GLY A 394 -16.11 -27.96 26.28
CA GLY A 394 -15.30 -27.34 27.32
C GLY A 394 -14.86 -25.89 27.03
N ASN A 395 -15.06 -25.01 28.01
CA ASN A 395 -14.50 -23.66 27.95
C ASN A 395 -12.99 -23.72 28.17
N SER A 396 -12.23 -22.92 27.42
CA SER A 396 -10.78 -22.84 27.53
C SER A 396 -10.34 -21.40 27.74
N THR A 397 -9.57 -21.15 28.81
CA THR A 397 -8.80 -19.90 28.91
C THR A 397 -7.57 -20.01 28.02
N VAL A 398 -7.54 -19.16 27.00
CA VAL A 398 -6.42 -18.99 26.07
C VAL A 398 -5.70 -17.70 26.44
N SER A 399 -4.39 -17.76 26.53
CA SER A 399 -3.53 -16.66 26.97
C SER A 399 -2.39 -16.46 25.99
N VAL A 400 -1.91 -15.23 25.89
CA VAL A 400 -0.74 -14.86 25.10
C VAL A 400 0.02 -13.75 25.80
N ASP A 401 1.34 -13.94 25.93
CA ASP A 401 2.23 -12.88 26.39
C ASP A 401 2.57 -11.95 25.22
N TRP A 402 2.63 -10.65 25.48
CA TRP A 402 3.05 -9.67 24.48
C TRP A 402 4.43 -9.98 23.89
N SER A 403 5.32 -10.58 24.69
CA SER A 403 6.64 -11.02 24.23
C SER A 403 6.56 -12.10 23.15
N GLN A 404 5.55 -12.98 23.20
CA GLN A 404 5.28 -13.97 22.16
C GLN A 404 4.67 -13.34 20.90
N VAL A 405 3.91 -12.25 21.06
CA VAL A 405 3.37 -11.44 19.95
C VAL A 405 4.47 -10.65 19.24
N GLY A 406 5.50 -10.23 19.98
CA GLY A 406 6.68 -9.54 19.46
C GLY A 406 6.91 -8.13 20.04
N PHE A 407 6.35 -7.82 21.21
CA PHE A 407 6.63 -6.58 21.95
C PHE A 407 6.61 -6.80 23.48
N SER A 408 6.97 -5.83 24.29
CA SER A 408 6.93 -5.95 25.76
C SER A 408 6.22 -4.74 26.38
N GLY A 409 5.91 -4.84 27.68
CA GLY A 409 5.21 -3.77 28.39
C GLY A 409 3.70 -3.92 28.30
N SER A 410 3.00 -2.85 27.92
CA SER A 410 1.54 -2.83 27.85
C SER A 410 1.04 -2.67 26.42
N GLY A 411 -0.17 -3.14 26.15
CA GLY A 411 -0.83 -3.02 24.86
C GLY A 411 -2.22 -2.43 25.01
N ASP A 412 -2.57 -1.45 24.18
CA ASP A 412 -3.88 -0.83 24.11
C ASP A 412 -4.76 -1.66 23.18
N VAL A 413 -5.78 -2.32 23.74
CA VAL A 413 -6.49 -3.43 23.09
C VAL A 413 -7.85 -2.96 22.58
N THR A 414 -8.17 -3.33 21.33
CA THR A 414 -9.50 -3.22 20.74
C THR A 414 -9.96 -4.58 20.25
N ASP A 415 -11.17 -4.97 20.61
CA ASP A 415 -11.82 -6.17 20.07
C ASP A 415 -12.38 -5.89 18.68
N LEU A 416 -11.93 -6.63 17.65
CA LEU A 416 -12.29 -6.32 16.26
C LEU A 416 -13.67 -6.83 15.84
N TRP A 417 -14.20 -7.85 16.52
CA TRP A 417 -15.56 -8.32 16.26
C TRP A 417 -16.58 -7.27 16.69
N SER A 418 -16.45 -6.75 17.92
CA SER A 418 -17.37 -5.77 18.49
C SER A 418 -17.00 -4.31 18.19
N GLY A 419 -15.72 -4.02 17.94
CA GLY A 419 -15.18 -2.65 17.91
C GLY A 419 -14.94 -2.02 19.27
N SER A 420 -15.21 -2.77 20.34
CA SER A 420 -15.09 -2.26 21.69
C SER A 420 -13.64 -2.12 22.07
N HIS A 421 -13.25 -0.90 22.45
CA HIS A 421 -12.01 -0.64 23.17
C HIS A 421 -12.03 -1.37 24.52
N LYS A 422 -10.97 -2.13 24.80
CA LYS A 422 -10.82 -2.95 26.01
C LYS A 422 -9.81 -2.36 27.00
N GLY A 423 -9.25 -1.19 26.69
CA GLY A 423 -8.25 -0.52 27.51
C GLY A 423 -6.84 -1.10 27.36
N THR A 424 -5.95 -0.64 28.22
CA THR A 424 -4.55 -1.04 28.24
C THR A 424 -4.36 -2.28 29.11
N VAL A 425 -3.72 -3.31 28.55
CA VAL A 425 -3.43 -4.59 29.20
C VAL A 425 -1.91 -4.78 29.30
N ALA A 426 -1.41 -5.05 30.51
CA ALA A 426 0.01 -5.21 30.78
C ALA A 426 0.45 -6.68 30.66
N GLY A 427 1.55 -6.93 29.95
CA GLY A 427 2.25 -8.23 29.89
C GLY A 427 1.53 -9.33 29.09
N THR A 428 0.32 -9.68 29.50
CA THR A 428 -0.40 -10.88 29.01
C THR A 428 -1.86 -10.56 28.77
N TYR A 429 -2.40 -11.05 27.67
CA TYR A 429 -3.84 -11.02 27.40
C TYR A 429 -4.43 -12.42 27.47
N SER A 430 -5.59 -12.56 28.11
CA SER A 430 -6.29 -13.82 28.27
C SER A 430 -7.78 -13.66 27.97
N ALA A 431 -8.38 -14.69 27.38
CA ALA A 431 -9.81 -14.79 27.19
C ALA A 431 -10.28 -16.23 27.47
N THR A 432 -11.37 -16.38 28.22
CA THR A 432 -12.08 -17.66 28.35
C THR A 432 -13.04 -17.79 27.18
N LEU A 433 -12.83 -18.81 26.35
CA LEU A 433 -13.54 -19.02 25.08
C LEU A 433 -14.37 -20.30 25.16
N ARG A 434 -15.63 -20.22 24.74
CA ARG A 434 -16.50 -21.39 24.53
C ARG A 434 -15.98 -22.27 23.39
N PRO A 435 -16.47 -23.52 23.24
CA PRO A 435 -16.08 -24.38 22.13
C PRO A 435 -16.34 -23.73 20.76
N GLY A 436 -15.32 -23.70 19.90
CA GLY A 436 -15.38 -23.05 18.60
C GLY A 436 -15.32 -21.52 18.63
N GLU A 437 -15.25 -20.87 19.80
CA GLU A 437 -15.19 -19.42 19.93
C GLU A 437 -13.78 -18.86 19.65
N THR A 438 -13.75 -17.64 19.13
CA THR A 438 -12.53 -16.86 18.91
C THR A 438 -12.61 -15.48 19.58
N ARG A 439 -11.45 -14.94 19.94
CA ARG A 439 -11.25 -13.53 20.26
C ARG A 439 -10.22 -12.96 19.30
N LEU A 440 -10.63 -11.98 18.50
CA LEU A 440 -9.74 -11.23 17.63
C LEU A 440 -9.57 -9.82 18.18
N ILE A 441 -8.32 -9.44 18.43
CA ILE A 441 -7.96 -8.13 18.94
C ILE A 441 -6.94 -7.45 18.03
N ARG A 442 -7.00 -6.12 17.98
CA ARG A 442 -5.89 -5.28 17.58
C ARG A 442 -5.27 -4.69 18.84
N VAL A 443 -3.97 -4.78 18.95
CA VAL A 443 -3.21 -4.26 20.09
C VAL A 443 -2.14 -3.29 19.62
N ARG A 444 -2.19 -2.08 20.16
CA ARG A 444 -1.18 -1.06 19.95
C ARG A 444 -0.23 -1.04 21.14
N PRO A 445 1.07 -1.33 20.99
CA PRO A 445 2.01 -1.28 22.10
C PRO A 445 2.02 0.11 22.77
N VAL A 446 1.70 0.15 24.05
CA VAL A 446 1.77 1.34 24.92
C VAL A 446 3.21 1.42 25.43
N GLY A 447 4.03 2.16 24.71
CA GLY A 447 5.48 2.22 24.92
C GLY A 447 6.27 2.61 23.66
N SER A 448 5.61 2.61 22.50
CA SER A 448 6.09 3.20 21.26
C SER A 448 4.98 4.09 20.69
N LEU A 449 5.05 5.39 20.97
CA LEU A 449 4.29 6.41 20.23
C LEU A 449 4.69 6.26 18.75
N THR A 450 3.76 6.04 17.81
CA THR A 450 2.87 7.09 17.30
C THR A 450 1.74 6.50 16.47
N ALA A 451 0.52 6.96 16.73
CA ALA A 451 -0.57 6.87 15.75
C ALA A 451 -0.19 7.73 14.53
N ALA A 452 -0.53 7.29 13.31
CA ALA A 452 -0.52 8.18 12.15
C ALA A 452 -1.58 9.26 12.38
N ALA A 453 -1.17 10.39 12.94
CA ALA A 453 -1.93 11.62 12.91
C ALA A 453 -2.21 11.98 11.45
N ALA A 454 -3.31 12.71 11.19
CA ALA A 454 -3.45 13.45 9.95
C ALA A 454 -2.14 14.23 9.74
N SER A 455 -1.56 14.15 8.54
CA SER A 455 -0.26 14.79 8.29
C SER A 455 -0.32 16.26 8.72
N PRO A 456 0.63 16.76 9.54
CA PRO A 456 0.62 18.13 10.06
C PRO A 456 0.59 19.23 8.98
N GLY A 457 0.70 18.85 7.71
CA GLY A 457 0.58 19.76 6.58
C GLY A 457 1.68 20.81 6.60
N PHE A 458 1.31 22.06 6.33
CA PHE A 458 2.19 23.22 6.39
C PHE A 458 2.97 23.37 7.72
N ALA A 459 2.38 22.91 8.84
CA ALA A 459 2.96 23.12 10.15
C ALA A 459 4.26 22.33 10.34
N VAL A 460 4.41 21.16 9.71
CA VAL A 460 5.64 20.36 9.74
C VAL A 460 6.07 20.06 8.31
N ALA A 461 6.97 20.90 7.81
CA ALA A 461 7.55 20.78 6.48
C ALA A 461 9.08 20.88 6.60
N PRO A 462 9.79 19.77 6.88
CA PRO A 462 11.23 19.78 7.10
C PRO A 462 11.98 20.27 5.86
N TYR A 463 13.15 20.86 6.05
CA TYR A 463 13.98 21.29 4.94
C TYR A 463 14.59 20.09 4.22
N GLU A 464 14.51 20.09 2.90
CA GLU A 464 15.20 19.17 2.01
C GLU A 464 15.97 20.00 0.97
N TYR A 465 17.29 19.89 1.00
CA TYR A 465 18.18 20.60 0.11
C TYR A 465 18.63 19.66 -1.03
N LEU A 466 18.01 19.79 -2.20
CA LEU A 466 18.28 18.92 -3.35
C LEU A 466 19.68 19.12 -3.98
N GLY A 467 20.31 20.27 -3.75
CA GLY A 467 21.62 20.60 -4.33
C GLY A 467 22.83 20.15 -3.51
N TRP A 468 22.66 19.66 -2.28
CA TRP A 468 23.75 19.49 -1.33
C TRP A 468 23.43 18.46 -0.23
N GLY A 469 24.43 18.01 0.55
CA GLY A 469 24.19 17.28 1.81
C GLY A 469 23.58 15.89 1.67
N SER A 470 23.80 15.19 0.55
CA SER A 470 23.20 13.87 0.29
C SER A 470 21.66 13.89 0.40
N PRO A 471 20.97 14.50 -0.59
CA PRO A 471 19.52 14.66 -0.58
C PRO A 471 18.79 13.33 -0.49
N GLN A 472 17.68 13.32 0.24
CA GLN A 472 16.83 12.15 0.42
C GLN A 472 15.74 12.14 -0.65
N ASN A 473 15.29 10.95 -1.03
CA ASN A 473 14.12 10.84 -1.90
C ASN A 473 12.87 11.25 -1.10
N PRO A 474 12.16 12.35 -1.46
CA PRO A 474 11.06 12.85 -0.64
C PRO A 474 9.92 11.85 -0.49
N THR A 475 9.59 11.05 -1.52
CA THR A 475 8.52 10.05 -1.41
C THR A 475 8.89 8.91 -0.46
N SER A 476 10.18 8.56 -0.37
CA SER A 476 10.67 7.60 0.61
C SER A 476 10.57 8.15 2.04
N VAL A 477 10.88 9.44 2.22
CA VAL A 477 10.72 10.12 3.51
C VAL A 477 9.24 10.18 3.92
N MET A 478 8.34 10.51 2.98
CA MET A 478 6.89 10.51 3.22
C MET A 478 6.39 9.15 3.67
N SER A 479 6.79 8.07 2.99
CA SER A 479 6.43 6.70 3.38
C SER A 479 6.98 6.30 4.74
N ALA A 480 8.19 6.75 5.10
CA ALA A 480 8.85 6.37 6.34
C ALA A 480 8.37 7.16 7.58
N THR A 481 7.77 8.34 7.38
CA THR A 481 7.48 9.27 8.48
C THR A 481 6.04 9.78 8.53
N GLY A 482 5.27 9.64 7.45
CA GLY A 482 3.91 10.17 7.35
C GLY A 482 3.83 11.69 7.07
N VAL A 483 4.97 12.40 7.06
CA VAL A 483 5.00 13.81 6.63
C VAL A 483 4.67 13.93 5.15
N LYS A 484 3.91 14.96 4.79
CA LYS A 484 3.43 15.20 3.42
C LYS A 484 3.89 16.53 2.83
N TRP A 485 4.52 17.40 3.60
CA TRP A 485 5.01 18.69 3.14
C TRP A 485 6.51 18.78 3.32
N PHE A 486 7.19 19.49 2.42
CA PHE A 486 8.64 19.75 2.50
C PHE A 486 8.92 21.22 2.24
N THR A 487 9.98 21.74 2.86
CA THR A 487 10.54 23.04 2.50
C THR A 487 11.76 22.81 1.62
N LEU A 488 11.66 23.15 0.34
CA LEU A 488 12.71 22.91 -0.63
C LEU A 488 13.63 24.12 -0.71
N ALA A 489 14.92 23.89 -0.48
CA ALA A 489 15.97 24.89 -0.42
C ALA A 489 16.98 24.70 -1.59
N PHE A 490 17.59 25.74 -2.16
CA PHE A 490 17.20 27.15 -2.10
C PHE A 490 16.95 27.71 -3.50
N VAL A 491 16.03 28.66 -3.60
CA VAL A 491 15.98 29.57 -4.74
C VAL A 491 16.79 30.82 -4.43
N LEU A 492 17.72 31.16 -5.32
CA LEU A 492 18.65 32.28 -5.23
C LEU A 492 18.61 33.13 -6.50
N SER A 493 19.31 34.26 -6.47
CA SER A 493 19.57 35.07 -7.66
C SER A 493 20.65 34.43 -8.55
N ASP A 494 20.48 34.53 -9.86
CA ASP A 494 21.53 34.18 -10.84
C ASP A 494 22.60 35.27 -11.04
N GLY A 495 22.66 36.25 -10.15
CA GLY A 495 23.46 37.47 -10.30
C GLY A 495 22.61 38.67 -10.72
N THR A 496 21.39 38.46 -11.20
CA THR A 496 20.40 39.50 -11.53
C THR A 496 19.11 39.33 -10.71
N CYS A 497 18.09 40.16 -10.90
CA CYS A 497 16.76 39.98 -10.28
C CYS A 497 15.97 38.84 -10.95
N ASN A 498 16.56 37.65 -11.00
CA ASN A 498 15.99 36.46 -11.63
C ASN A 498 16.19 35.22 -10.73
N PRO A 499 15.10 34.55 -10.31
CA PRO A 499 15.16 33.39 -9.43
C PRO A 499 15.62 32.12 -10.16
N LYS A 500 16.55 31.39 -9.55
CA LYS A 500 17.02 30.05 -9.97
C LYS A 500 17.31 29.17 -8.76
N TRP A 501 17.14 27.85 -8.91
CA TRP A 501 17.59 26.90 -7.90
C TRP A 501 19.11 27.00 -7.76
N ASP A 502 19.59 27.24 -6.54
CA ASP A 502 20.99 27.55 -6.21
C ASP A 502 21.64 28.62 -7.12
N GLY A 503 20.84 29.54 -7.67
CA GLY A 503 21.30 30.62 -8.53
C GLY A 503 21.78 30.18 -9.91
N SER A 504 21.77 28.88 -10.22
CA SER A 504 22.34 28.33 -11.45
C SER A 504 21.40 27.36 -12.17
N ARG A 505 20.72 26.49 -11.42
CA ARG A 505 19.77 25.51 -11.97
C ARG A 505 18.48 26.19 -12.39
N ALA A 506 17.91 25.72 -13.50
CA ALA A 506 16.70 26.29 -14.08
C ALA A 506 15.53 26.22 -13.09
N LEU A 507 14.73 27.30 -13.01
CA LEU A 507 13.57 27.34 -12.13
C LEU A 507 12.49 26.31 -12.52
N THR A 508 12.44 25.85 -13.77
CA THR A 508 11.49 24.82 -14.24
C THR A 508 12.21 23.85 -15.18
N GLY A 509 11.69 22.63 -15.30
CA GLY A 509 12.14 21.58 -16.22
C GLY A 509 13.27 20.69 -15.69
N GLY A 510 13.76 20.94 -14.46
CA GLY A 510 14.87 20.20 -13.85
C GLY A 510 14.45 19.15 -12.81
N ASP A 511 15.46 18.61 -12.11
CA ASP A 511 15.27 17.64 -11.02
C ASP A 511 14.41 18.23 -9.89
N ASP A 512 14.64 19.49 -9.52
CA ASP A 512 13.87 20.17 -8.47
C ASP A 512 12.35 20.13 -8.76
N GLN A 513 11.93 20.45 -10.01
CA GLN A 513 10.53 20.34 -10.42
C GLN A 513 10.03 18.89 -10.43
N SER A 514 10.89 17.94 -10.80
CA SER A 514 10.56 16.52 -10.82
C SER A 514 10.27 16.00 -9.40
N LYS A 515 11.04 16.44 -8.40
CA LYS A 515 10.79 16.14 -6.99
C LYS A 515 9.50 16.77 -6.47
N ILE A 516 9.22 18.04 -6.83
CA ILE A 516 7.95 18.70 -6.49
C ILE A 516 6.75 17.92 -7.06
N ASN A 517 6.84 17.49 -8.31
CA ASN A 517 5.80 16.68 -8.94
C ASN A 517 5.63 15.32 -8.23
N ALA A 518 6.72 14.67 -7.84
CA ALA A 518 6.68 13.40 -7.11
C ALA A 518 6.02 13.55 -5.73
N ILE A 519 6.35 14.60 -4.97
CA ILE A 519 5.73 14.91 -3.67
C ILE A 519 4.21 15.07 -3.84
N ARG A 520 3.78 15.84 -4.85
CA ARG A 520 2.35 16.07 -5.13
C ARG A 520 1.62 14.82 -5.59
N ALA A 521 2.26 14.00 -6.44
CA ALA A 521 1.73 12.71 -6.85
C ALA A 521 1.53 11.75 -5.64
N ALA A 522 2.36 11.87 -4.61
CA ALA A 522 2.25 11.13 -3.36
C ALA A 522 1.29 11.76 -2.31
N GLY A 523 0.45 12.72 -2.74
CA GLY A 523 -0.55 13.38 -1.91
C GLY A 523 0.00 14.48 -0.99
N GLY A 524 1.18 15.01 -1.31
CA GLY A 524 1.85 16.08 -0.56
C GLY A 524 1.82 17.46 -1.23
N ASP A 525 2.53 18.42 -0.65
CA ASP A 525 2.78 19.73 -1.26
C ASP A 525 4.14 20.29 -0.79
N VAL A 526 4.54 21.45 -1.31
CA VAL A 526 5.84 22.06 -1.02
C VAL A 526 5.75 23.51 -0.60
N ILE A 527 6.74 23.92 0.19
CA ILE A 527 7.13 25.30 0.44
C ILE A 527 8.46 25.50 -0.29
N VAL A 528 8.63 26.60 -1.01
CA VAL A 528 9.94 26.95 -1.58
C VAL A 528 10.58 27.99 -0.68
N SER A 529 11.82 27.73 -0.26
CA SER A 529 12.62 28.66 0.51
C SER A 529 13.54 29.47 -0.41
N VAL A 530 13.45 30.80 -0.28
CA VAL A 530 14.22 31.77 -1.05
C VAL A 530 15.20 32.45 -0.10
N GLY A 531 16.51 32.34 -0.37
CA GLY A 531 17.54 32.95 0.47
C GLY A 531 18.56 31.94 1.05
N GLY A 532 18.76 31.91 2.36
CA GLY A 532 19.74 31.10 3.08
C GLY A 532 21.07 31.82 3.36
N TRP A 533 22.06 31.15 3.94
CA TRP A 533 23.35 31.77 4.28
C TRP A 533 24.24 32.12 3.07
N SER A 534 24.24 31.27 2.04
CA SER A 534 25.19 31.32 0.90
C SER A 534 24.57 31.76 -0.43
N GLY A 535 25.38 32.31 -1.33
CA GLY A 535 25.00 32.68 -2.70
C GLY A 535 24.26 34.02 -2.83
N ASN A 536 23.97 34.43 -4.07
CA ASN A 536 23.40 35.76 -4.37
C ASN A 536 21.93 35.86 -3.94
N LYS A 537 21.57 36.93 -3.24
CA LYS A 537 20.22 37.11 -2.69
C LYS A 537 19.33 37.95 -3.60
N LEU A 538 18.09 37.50 -3.80
CA LEU A 538 17.13 38.24 -4.62
C LEU A 538 16.81 39.61 -4.01
N GLY A 539 16.70 39.71 -2.68
CA GLY A 539 16.45 40.98 -2.01
C GLY A 539 17.55 42.00 -2.25
N GLU A 540 18.78 41.58 -2.49
CA GLU A 540 19.91 42.46 -2.81
C GLU A 540 19.99 42.82 -4.30
N LYS A 541 19.73 41.85 -5.18
CA LYS A 541 19.89 42.01 -6.65
C LYS A 541 18.70 42.68 -7.32
N CYS A 542 17.53 42.67 -6.69
CA CYS A 542 16.36 43.40 -7.16
C CYS A 542 16.43 44.87 -6.73
N SER A 543 16.30 45.79 -7.69
CA SER A 543 16.47 47.23 -7.47
C SER A 543 15.33 47.87 -6.66
N SER A 544 14.15 47.24 -6.59
CA SER A 544 12.96 47.75 -5.90
C SER A 544 12.11 46.63 -5.30
N ALA A 545 11.18 46.99 -4.41
CA ALA A 545 10.22 46.04 -3.82
C ALA A 545 9.30 45.40 -4.87
N SER A 546 8.87 46.18 -5.87
CA SER A 546 8.07 45.66 -6.99
C SER A 546 8.84 44.67 -7.86
N ALA A 547 10.13 44.95 -8.15
CA ALA A 547 10.98 44.02 -8.87
C ALA A 547 11.18 42.70 -8.09
N LEU A 548 11.40 42.81 -6.78
CA LEU A 548 11.52 41.66 -5.89
C LEU A 548 10.21 40.85 -5.79
N ALA A 549 9.06 41.52 -5.67
CA ALA A 549 7.74 40.88 -5.70
C ALA A 549 7.54 40.11 -7.01
N GLY A 550 7.93 40.69 -8.15
CA GLY A 550 7.92 40.00 -9.44
C GLY A 550 8.82 38.76 -9.49
N ALA A 551 10.00 38.81 -8.85
CA ALA A 551 10.87 37.65 -8.72
C ALA A 551 10.24 36.54 -7.86
N TYR A 552 9.66 36.87 -6.71
CA TYR A 552 8.93 35.91 -5.88
C TYR A 552 7.72 35.34 -6.62
N GLN A 553 6.97 36.17 -7.36
CA GLN A 553 5.82 35.73 -8.14
C GLN A 553 6.20 34.72 -9.23
N LYS A 554 7.37 34.84 -9.85
CA LYS A 554 7.88 33.82 -10.80
C LYS A 554 7.99 32.45 -10.14
N VAL A 555 8.50 32.39 -8.91
CA VAL A 555 8.63 31.13 -8.14
C VAL A 555 7.25 30.58 -7.78
N ILE A 556 6.35 31.44 -7.30
CA ILE A 556 4.96 31.07 -6.96
C ILE A 556 4.24 30.52 -8.18
N ASN A 557 4.32 31.21 -9.32
CA ASN A 557 3.64 30.80 -10.55
C ASN A 557 4.19 29.50 -11.13
N ALA A 558 5.52 29.32 -11.10
CA ALA A 558 6.18 28.12 -11.61
C ALA A 558 5.62 26.85 -10.96
N TYR A 559 5.25 26.93 -9.68
CA TYR A 559 4.82 25.78 -8.90
C TYR A 559 3.43 25.88 -8.31
N LYS A 560 2.67 26.96 -8.56
CA LYS A 560 1.36 27.21 -7.92
C LYS A 560 1.45 27.05 -6.40
N LEU A 561 2.41 27.74 -5.79
CA LEU A 561 2.71 27.57 -4.36
C LEU A 561 1.55 28.01 -3.48
N LYS A 562 1.32 27.24 -2.41
CA LYS A 562 0.42 27.61 -1.31
C LYS A 562 1.16 28.26 -0.14
N ALA A 563 2.49 28.13 -0.13
CA ALA A 563 3.34 28.75 0.87
C ALA A 563 4.71 29.12 0.26
N LEU A 564 5.26 30.24 0.73
CA LEU A 564 6.60 30.74 0.38
C LEU A 564 7.35 31.04 1.67
N ASP A 565 8.61 30.62 1.75
CA ASP A 565 9.53 30.93 2.84
C ASP A 565 10.64 31.86 2.35
N ILE A 566 10.91 32.93 3.10
CA ILE A 566 12.05 33.80 2.89
C ILE A 566 13.03 33.55 4.03
N ASP A 567 14.09 32.80 3.72
CA ASP A 567 15.18 32.52 4.65
C ASP A 567 16.20 33.66 4.54
N ILE A 568 16.06 34.67 5.38
CA ILE A 568 16.81 35.92 5.29
C ILE A 568 18.01 35.89 6.22
N GLU A 569 19.20 35.78 5.63
CA GLU A 569 20.45 35.61 6.38
C GLU A 569 21.57 36.52 5.85
N ASN A 570 22.68 36.54 6.60
CA ASN A 570 23.95 37.14 6.19
C ASN A 570 23.84 38.61 5.70
N THR A 571 24.27 38.91 4.48
CA THR A 571 24.32 40.29 3.94
C THR A 571 22.92 40.86 3.66
N GLU A 572 21.97 40.01 3.27
CA GLU A 572 20.56 40.38 3.09
C GLU A 572 19.92 40.75 4.43
N TRP A 573 20.23 39.97 5.47
CA TRP A 573 19.73 40.21 6.83
C TRP A 573 20.26 41.50 7.45
N SER A 574 21.55 41.79 7.32
CA SER A 574 22.17 42.97 7.96
C SER A 574 21.78 44.31 7.31
N ASN A 575 21.31 44.32 6.06
CA ASN A 575 20.98 45.54 5.34
C ASN A 575 19.52 46.01 5.56
N ALA A 576 19.34 47.14 6.26
CA ALA A 576 18.02 47.68 6.58
C ALA A 576 17.16 48.04 5.35
N THR A 577 17.79 48.49 4.26
CA THR A 577 17.07 48.81 3.01
C THR A 577 16.55 47.53 2.37
N VAL A 578 17.34 46.46 2.41
CA VAL A 578 16.96 45.16 1.86
C VAL A 578 15.85 44.52 2.70
N ARG A 579 15.94 44.57 4.03
CA ARG A 579 14.86 44.12 4.93
C ARG A 579 13.53 44.80 4.62
N GLN A 580 13.53 46.13 4.47
CA GLN A 580 12.33 46.87 4.08
C GLN A 580 11.81 46.44 2.70
N ARG A 581 12.72 46.25 1.73
CA ARG A 581 12.37 45.77 0.38
C ARG A 581 11.69 44.40 0.41
N VAL A 582 12.20 43.47 1.21
CA VAL A 582 11.62 42.12 1.39
C VAL A 582 10.21 42.22 1.98
N VAL A 583 10.02 43.05 3.01
CA VAL A 583 8.70 43.30 3.63
C VAL A 583 7.70 43.82 2.60
N ASP A 584 8.06 44.87 1.86
CA ASP A 584 7.16 45.51 0.89
C ASP A 584 6.86 44.59 -0.31
N ALA A 585 7.85 43.77 -0.71
CA ALA A 585 7.66 42.75 -1.74
C ALA A 585 6.69 41.66 -1.29
N LEU A 586 6.85 41.11 -0.08
CA LEU A 586 5.95 40.11 0.49
C LEU A 586 4.53 40.66 0.68
N LYS A 587 4.38 41.93 1.05
CA LYS A 587 3.07 42.58 1.15
C LYS A 587 2.35 42.57 -0.20
N THR A 588 3.07 42.91 -1.28
CA THR A 588 2.55 42.88 -2.65
C THR A 588 2.19 41.45 -3.06
N VAL A 589 3.10 40.51 -2.88
CA VAL A 589 2.88 39.09 -3.20
C VAL A 589 1.68 38.51 -2.46
N LYS A 590 1.49 38.83 -1.17
CA LYS A 590 0.36 38.33 -0.40
C LYS A 590 -0.96 38.94 -0.87
N ALA A 591 -0.96 40.21 -1.27
CA ALA A 591 -2.14 40.85 -1.86
C ALA A 591 -2.52 40.21 -3.21
N ASP A 592 -1.53 39.86 -4.03
CA ASP A 592 -1.73 39.28 -5.36
C ASP A 592 -2.13 37.79 -5.33
N ASN A 593 -1.88 37.09 -4.23
CA ASN A 593 -2.14 35.64 -4.10
C ASN A 593 -2.99 35.33 -2.86
N PRO A 594 -4.32 35.50 -2.92
CA PRO A 594 -5.22 35.15 -1.82
C PRO A 594 -5.04 33.67 -1.41
N GLY A 595 -4.75 33.45 -0.12
CA GLY A 595 -4.52 32.10 0.44
C GLY A 595 -3.05 31.64 0.45
N LEU A 596 -2.11 32.42 -0.10
CA LEU A 596 -0.69 32.16 0.05
C LEU A 596 -0.25 32.42 1.50
N LYS A 597 0.39 31.41 2.10
CA LYS A 597 1.10 31.54 3.38
C LYS A 597 2.53 32.06 3.15
N THR A 598 2.97 32.97 4.00
CA THR A 598 4.28 33.61 3.98
C THR A 598 5.00 33.30 5.29
N VAL A 599 6.24 32.83 5.15
CA VAL A 599 7.15 32.55 6.25
C VAL A 599 8.38 33.44 6.10
N ILE A 600 8.82 34.06 7.19
CA ILE A 600 10.11 34.75 7.25
C ILE A 600 10.96 34.01 8.28
N THR A 601 12.02 33.37 7.80
CA THR A 601 12.95 32.56 8.60
C THR A 601 14.25 33.33 8.83
N PHE A 602 14.73 33.40 10.06
CA PHE A 602 15.93 34.17 10.43
C PHE A 602 16.60 33.64 11.71
N GLY A 603 17.88 33.97 11.90
CA GLY A 603 18.65 33.62 13.10
C GLY A 603 18.13 34.28 14.39
N THR A 604 18.40 33.68 15.54
CA THR A 604 17.93 34.17 16.84
C THR A 604 19.02 34.08 17.91
N THR A 605 18.83 34.80 19.02
CA THR A 605 19.58 34.53 20.25
C THR A 605 18.86 33.46 21.09
N SER A 606 19.51 33.00 22.16
CA SER A 606 18.92 32.09 23.16
C SER A 606 17.71 32.68 23.91
N SER A 607 17.39 33.96 23.71
CA SER A 607 16.27 34.66 24.36
C SER A 607 15.32 35.32 23.34
N GLY A 608 15.43 34.97 22.06
CA GLY A 608 14.58 35.46 20.98
C GLY A 608 15.31 36.35 19.97
N PRO A 609 14.56 37.01 19.07
CA PRO A 609 15.12 37.84 18.01
C PRO A 609 16.13 38.87 18.55
N ASP A 610 17.24 39.02 17.83
CA ASP A 610 18.19 40.10 18.08
C ASP A 610 17.61 41.47 17.65
N SER A 611 18.40 42.54 17.76
CA SER A 611 17.96 43.88 17.34
C SER A 611 17.51 43.94 15.87
N THR A 612 18.12 43.14 15.00
CA THR A 612 17.80 43.07 13.57
C THR A 612 16.46 42.38 13.35
N GLY A 613 16.19 41.29 14.06
CA GLY A 613 14.91 40.58 13.99
C GLY A 613 13.76 41.37 14.59
N VAL A 614 13.99 42.09 15.68
CA VAL A 614 13.02 43.05 16.22
C VAL A 614 12.71 44.15 15.20
N ASP A 615 13.73 44.70 14.52
CA ASP A 615 13.55 45.68 13.45
C ASP A 615 12.73 45.12 12.27
N MET A 616 13.02 43.90 11.81
CA MET A 616 12.28 43.24 10.72
C MET A 616 10.79 43.06 11.07
N ILE A 617 10.49 42.54 12.26
CA ILE A 617 9.11 42.33 12.74
C ILE A 617 8.36 43.67 12.80
N LYS A 618 8.99 44.72 13.32
CA LYS A 618 8.39 46.07 13.40
C LYS A 618 8.16 46.68 12.03
N ARG A 619 9.11 46.54 11.09
CA ARG A 619 8.94 47.01 9.70
C ARG A 619 7.74 46.35 9.04
N ALA A 620 7.61 45.04 9.19
CA ALA A 620 6.47 44.29 8.65
C ALA A 620 5.14 44.77 9.24
N ALA A 621 5.06 44.91 10.57
CA ALA A 621 3.86 45.41 11.24
C ALA A 621 3.51 46.84 10.79
N ASN A 622 4.48 47.75 10.77
CA ASN A 622 4.30 49.14 10.35
C ASN A 622 3.92 49.26 8.86
N SER A 623 4.43 48.36 8.02
CA SER A 623 4.09 48.31 6.60
C SER A 623 2.74 47.64 6.36
N GLY A 624 2.13 47.02 7.38
CA GLY A 624 0.86 46.30 7.27
C GLY A 624 0.98 44.95 6.58
N LEU A 625 2.16 44.32 6.59
CA LEU A 625 2.33 42.95 6.12
C LEU A 625 1.71 41.97 7.12
N ALA A 626 0.64 41.28 6.73
CA ALA A 626 0.08 40.19 7.52
C ALA A 626 0.88 38.89 7.33
N ASN A 627 2.13 38.86 7.82
CA ASN A 627 2.98 37.67 7.71
C ASN A 627 2.36 36.49 8.49
N ASP A 628 2.33 35.29 7.89
CA ASP A 628 1.65 34.15 8.52
C ASP A 628 2.50 33.51 9.61
N VAL A 629 3.81 33.35 9.37
CA VAL A 629 4.72 32.76 10.37
C VAL A 629 6.05 33.50 10.41
N TRP A 630 6.43 33.95 11.61
CA TRP A 630 7.81 34.34 11.93
C TRP A 630 8.55 33.11 12.45
N CYS A 631 9.57 32.65 11.74
CA CYS A 631 10.29 31.42 12.05
C CYS A 631 11.72 31.74 12.52
N ILE A 632 12.10 31.28 13.71
CA ILE A 632 13.48 31.45 14.19
C ILE A 632 14.30 30.17 13.99
N MET A 633 15.62 30.33 13.87
CA MET A 633 16.60 29.25 13.82
C MET A 633 17.38 29.14 15.14
N PRO A 634 16.87 28.39 16.14
CA PRO A 634 17.37 28.40 17.51
C PRO A 634 18.56 27.43 17.71
N PHE A 635 19.63 27.66 16.97
CA PHE A 635 20.89 26.93 17.06
C PHE A 635 22.07 27.87 16.79
N ASP A 636 23.29 27.37 16.99
CA ASP A 636 24.56 28.11 16.95
C ASP A 636 24.61 29.25 17.98
N PHE A 637 24.29 28.91 19.23
CA PHE A 637 24.32 29.86 20.34
C PHE A 637 25.72 30.03 20.96
N GLY A 638 26.71 29.22 20.55
CA GLY A 638 28.03 29.16 21.12
C GLY A 638 28.11 28.52 22.52
N GLY A 639 29.32 28.28 23.01
CA GLY A 639 29.59 27.96 24.42
C GLY A 639 29.33 26.53 24.90
N GLY A 640 29.11 25.56 24.00
CA GLY A 640 29.01 24.14 24.38
C GLY A 640 27.69 23.77 25.07
N SER A 641 26.60 24.45 24.74
CA SER A 641 25.28 24.24 25.34
C SER A 641 24.80 22.79 25.23
N THR A 642 24.28 22.26 26.34
CA THR A 642 23.76 20.88 26.42
C THR A 642 22.25 20.79 26.53
N THR A 643 21.52 21.92 26.56
CA THR A 643 20.08 22.00 26.83
C THR A 643 19.30 22.70 25.72
N MET A 644 19.56 22.32 24.46
CA MET A 644 19.03 22.99 23.27
C MET A 644 17.50 23.07 23.20
N GLY A 645 16.80 22.06 23.72
CA GLY A 645 15.34 22.09 23.83
C GLY A 645 14.84 23.24 24.70
N SER A 646 15.49 23.48 25.85
CA SER A 646 15.10 24.56 26.77
C SER A 646 15.50 25.94 26.25
N LEU A 647 16.65 26.06 25.60
CA LEU A 647 17.04 27.33 24.96
C LEU A 647 16.12 27.68 23.80
N THR A 648 15.69 26.68 23.04
CA THR A 648 14.74 26.86 21.95
C THR A 648 13.40 27.38 22.44
N THR A 649 12.80 26.77 23.48
CA THR A 649 11.52 27.25 24.03
C THR A 649 11.65 28.65 24.63
N LYS A 650 12.79 28.97 25.25
CA LYS A 650 13.08 30.33 25.73
C LYS A 650 13.17 31.34 24.58
N ALA A 651 13.84 31.00 23.47
CA ALA A 651 13.92 31.85 22.30
C ALA A 651 12.54 32.08 21.65
N MET A 652 11.70 31.03 21.62
CA MET A 652 10.32 31.11 21.14
C MET A 652 9.45 32.05 21.98
N GLU A 653 9.60 32.08 23.30
CA GLU A 653 8.90 33.07 24.14
C GLU A 653 9.33 34.51 23.84
N GLY A 654 10.63 34.72 23.60
CA GLY A 654 11.14 36.01 23.15
C GLY A 654 10.55 36.44 21.81
N LEU A 655 10.50 35.53 20.83
CA LEU A 655 9.88 35.77 19.53
C LEU A 655 8.39 36.11 19.68
N LYS A 656 7.65 35.31 20.46
CA LYS A 656 6.24 35.54 20.74
C LYS A 656 6.01 36.94 21.29
N ALA A 657 6.82 37.39 22.24
CA ALA A 657 6.69 38.71 22.83
C ALA A 657 6.88 39.85 21.81
N GLN A 658 7.83 39.70 20.88
CA GLN A 658 8.06 40.70 19.82
C GLN A 658 6.93 40.73 18.80
N VAL A 659 6.46 39.56 18.35
CA VAL A 659 5.32 39.47 17.41
C VAL A 659 4.04 40.01 18.04
N LYS A 660 3.76 39.62 19.29
CA LYS A 660 2.63 40.13 20.07
C LYS A 660 2.63 41.65 20.16
N SER A 661 3.78 42.22 20.55
CA SER A 661 3.95 43.66 20.73
C SER A 661 3.80 44.43 19.42
N ALA A 662 4.45 43.97 18.35
CA ALA A 662 4.44 44.67 17.07
C ALA A 662 3.06 44.69 16.39
N TYR A 663 2.31 43.60 16.50
CA TYR A 663 1.01 43.45 15.83
C TYR A 663 -0.22 43.68 16.75
N GLY A 664 -0.01 43.90 18.04
CA GLY A 664 -1.10 44.05 19.01
C GLY A 664 -1.93 42.77 19.22
N TYR A 665 -1.31 41.60 19.06
CA TYR A 665 -1.99 40.31 19.15
C TYR A 665 -2.28 39.85 20.58
N SER A 666 -3.22 38.91 20.72
CA SER A 666 -3.33 38.08 21.93
C SER A 666 -2.14 37.10 22.02
N ASP A 667 -1.90 36.49 23.18
CA ASP A 667 -0.86 35.44 23.28
C ASP A 667 -1.15 34.26 22.35
N ALA A 668 -2.38 33.77 22.31
CA ALA A 668 -2.77 32.65 21.44
C ALA A 668 -2.57 32.99 19.95
N THR A 669 -2.96 34.19 19.53
CA THR A 669 -2.74 34.67 18.16
C THR A 669 -1.25 34.81 17.86
N ALA A 670 -0.46 35.34 18.78
CA ALA A 670 0.99 35.45 18.59
C ALA A 670 1.65 34.07 18.47
N TYR A 671 1.24 33.07 19.25
CA TYR A 671 1.73 31.69 19.11
C TYR A 671 1.41 31.10 17.73
N ALA A 672 0.18 31.28 17.24
CA ALA A 672 -0.21 30.81 15.90
C ALA A 672 0.59 31.48 14.76
N HIS A 673 1.23 32.63 15.02
CA HIS A 673 2.05 33.40 14.07
C HIS A 673 3.57 33.21 14.22
N ILE A 674 4.01 32.27 15.06
CA ILE A 674 5.44 31.97 15.22
C ILE A 674 5.75 30.51 14.92
N GLY A 675 7.02 30.23 14.68
CA GLY A 675 7.53 28.89 14.52
C GLY A 675 9.03 28.79 14.72
N LEU A 676 9.55 27.58 14.62
CA LEU A 676 10.99 27.31 14.70
C LEU A 676 11.44 26.37 13.58
N SER A 677 12.67 26.59 13.11
CA SER A 677 13.45 25.68 12.29
C SER A 677 14.70 25.31 13.07
N SER A 678 14.69 24.19 13.81
CA SER A 678 15.86 23.73 14.57
C SER A 678 16.95 23.17 13.64
N MET A 679 18.12 22.84 14.16
CA MET A 679 19.08 21.95 13.50
C MET A 679 19.07 20.57 14.17
N ASN A 680 19.26 19.47 13.43
CA ASN A 680 19.31 18.12 14.01
C ASN A 680 20.75 17.64 14.23
N GLY A 681 21.07 17.14 15.43
CA GLY A 681 22.39 16.60 15.74
C GLY A 681 23.44 17.67 16.05
N ARG A 682 24.67 17.49 15.53
CA ARG A 682 25.75 18.48 15.66
C ARG A 682 25.39 19.73 14.86
N THR A 683 25.62 20.90 15.42
CA THR A 683 25.48 22.18 14.70
C THR A 683 26.85 22.65 14.22
N ASP A 684 26.93 23.87 13.69
CA ASP A 684 28.18 24.47 13.21
C ASP A 684 29.10 24.82 14.39
N ASP A 685 28.53 25.00 15.59
CA ASP A 685 29.26 25.08 16.84
C ASP A 685 29.67 23.70 17.37
N SER A 686 30.98 23.43 17.38
CA SER A 686 31.55 22.10 17.73
C SER A 686 31.14 21.51 19.09
N GLY A 687 30.71 22.37 20.02
CA GLY A 687 30.25 22.01 21.36
C GLY A 687 28.73 21.87 21.48
N GLU A 688 27.97 22.32 20.49
CA GLU A 688 26.51 22.34 20.51
C GLU A 688 25.94 21.08 19.83
N ARG A 689 24.95 20.47 20.50
CA ARG A 689 24.31 19.25 20.03
C ARG A 689 22.83 19.28 20.33
N VAL A 690 22.02 19.27 19.28
CA VAL A 690 20.57 19.12 19.36
C VAL A 690 20.23 17.63 19.24
N ARG A 691 19.73 17.04 20.33
CA ARG A 691 19.39 15.62 20.41
C ARG A 691 17.91 15.39 20.11
N VAL A 692 17.54 14.14 19.86
CA VAL A 692 16.13 13.73 19.72
C VAL A 692 15.30 14.12 20.97
N ALA A 693 15.91 14.13 22.16
CA ALA A 693 15.26 14.59 23.38
C ALA A 693 14.89 16.09 23.33
N ASP A 694 15.74 16.92 22.72
CA ASP A 694 15.47 18.35 22.53
C ASP A 694 14.29 18.56 21.57
N PHE A 695 14.19 17.75 20.50
CA PHE A 695 13.04 17.76 19.60
C PHE A 695 11.74 17.35 20.32
N LYS A 696 11.80 16.43 21.30
CA LYS A 696 10.62 16.10 22.11
C LYS A 696 10.19 17.28 22.99
N THR A 697 11.14 18.03 23.54
CA THR A 697 10.86 19.27 24.27
C THR A 697 10.21 20.32 23.36
N MET A 698 10.75 20.51 22.15
CA MET A 698 10.19 21.43 21.15
C MET A 698 8.78 21.02 20.71
N LEU A 699 8.54 19.72 20.49
CA LEU A 699 7.20 19.19 20.17
C LEU A 699 6.20 19.47 21.29
N ALA A 700 6.58 19.21 22.55
CA ALA A 700 5.71 19.46 23.70
C ALA A 700 5.33 20.95 23.80
N TYR A 701 6.30 21.84 23.59
CA TYR A 701 6.05 23.28 23.51
C TYR A 701 5.10 23.64 22.36
N ALA A 702 5.35 23.11 21.16
CA ALA A 702 4.51 23.35 20.00
C ALA A 702 3.07 22.88 20.22
N GLN A 703 2.86 21.70 20.79
CA GLN A 703 1.54 21.15 21.14
C GLN A 703 0.83 21.97 22.21
N GLN A 704 1.56 22.43 23.23
CA GLN A 704 0.99 23.25 24.30
C GLN A 704 0.50 24.61 23.79
N HIS A 705 1.22 25.20 22.82
CA HIS A 705 1.01 26.56 22.40
C HIS A 705 0.35 26.71 21.03
N HIS A 706 0.14 25.61 20.30
CA HIS A 706 -0.44 25.58 18.96
C HIS A 706 0.30 26.51 17.97
N ILE A 707 1.62 26.38 17.90
CA ILE A 707 2.46 27.26 17.06
C ILE A 707 2.22 27.05 15.56
N GLY A 708 2.39 28.10 14.77
CA GLY A 708 2.13 28.05 13.32
C GLY A 708 3.04 27.10 12.52
N ARG A 709 4.25 26.81 13.04
CA ARG A 709 5.25 25.97 12.35
C ARG A 709 6.28 25.35 13.30
N LEU A 710 6.51 24.05 13.11
CA LEU A 710 7.52 23.23 13.80
C LEU A 710 8.34 22.45 12.75
N THR A 711 9.54 22.93 12.43
CA THR A 711 10.39 22.37 11.37
C THR A 711 11.86 22.33 11.77
N TYR A 712 12.73 21.84 10.88
CA TYR A 712 14.18 21.81 11.09
C TYR A 712 14.98 21.70 9.78
N TRP A 713 16.25 22.13 9.86
CA TRP A 713 17.34 21.88 8.93
C TRP A 713 18.14 20.65 9.40
N SER A 714 18.12 19.50 8.73
CA SER A 714 17.36 19.15 7.52
C SER A 714 17.21 17.62 7.39
N VAL A 715 16.30 17.16 6.53
CA VAL A 715 16.10 15.72 6.23
C VAL A 715 17.37 15.10 5.61
N ASN A 716 18.14 15.89 4.86
CA ASN A 716 19.48 15.58 4.37
C ASN A 716 20.40 15.04 5.48
N ARG A 717 20.16 15.37 6.75
CA ARG A 717 21.03 15.00 7.86
C ARG A 717 20.40 13.99 8.81
N ASP A 718 19.13 13.63 8.61
CA ASP A 718 18.34 12.86 9.58
C ASP A 718 18.61 11.34 9.51
N ARG A 719 19.88 10.98 9.74
CA ARG A 719 20.40 9.62 9.83
C ARG A 719 21.72 9.60 10.59
N ALA A 720 22.08 8.43 11.09
CA ALA A 720 23.40 8.20 11.68
C ALA A 720 24.51 8.36 10.63
N CYS A 721 25.68 8.78 11.07
CA CYS A 721 26.86 8.85 10.22
C CYS A 721 27.44 7.45 9.96
N GLY A 722 27.98 7.24 8.76
CA GLY A 722 28.82 6.09 8.45
C GLY A 722 30.22 6.22 9.08
N SER A 723 31.18 5.43 8.61
CA SER A 723 32.61 5.58 8.95
C SER A 723 33.21 6.80 8.24
N GLY A 724 32.82 7.99 8.67
CA GLY A 724 33.19 9.29 8.09
C GLY A 724 32.30 10.38 8.70
N GLY A 725 32.91 11.43 9.25
CA GLY A 725 32.24 12.43 10.09
C GLY A 725 31.68 13.63 9.33
N ASP A 726 30.94 13.40 8.24
CA ASP A 726 30.40 14.51 7.44
C ASP A 726 29.13 15.08 8.07
N GLY A 727 29.28 16.22 8.76
CA GLY A 727 28.20 16.92 9.46
C GLY A 727 27.03 17.36 8.58
N ASP A 728 27.17 17.29 7.26
CA ASP A 728 26.20 17.80 6.28
C ASP A 728 25.34 16.70 5.63
N ALA A 729 25.78 15.46 5.74
CA ALA A 729 25.10 14.28 5.20
C ALA A 729 24.54 13.37 6.29
N CYS A 730 24.77 13.69 7.56
CA CYS A 730 24.27 12.97 8.73
C CYS A 730 24.33 13.87 9.96
N SER A 731 23.65 13.47 11.04
CA SER A 731 23.48 14.31 12.22
C SER A 731 24.69 14.31 13.16
N GLY A 732 25.67 13.43 12.96
CA GLY A 732 26.82 13.31 13.86
C GLY A 732 26.47 12.81 15.28
N VAL A 733 25.27 12.26 15.48
CA VAL A 733 24.79 11.66 16.73
C VAL A 733 24.12 10.30 16.47
N SER A 734 24.05 9.46 17.51
CA SER A 734 23.41 8.14 17.41
C SER A 734 21.89 8.31 17.22
N GLN A 735 21.35 7.71 16.17
CA GLN A 735 19.93 7.72 15.82
C GLN A 735 19.61 6.61 14.81
N GLN A 736 18.33 6.30 14.63
CA GLN A 736 17.82 5.62 13.45
C GLN A 736 17.45 6.64 12.35
N PRO A 737 17.23 6.19 11.10
CA PRO A 737 16.76 7.06 10.04
C PRO A 737 15.45 7.76 10.43
N TYR A 738 15.45 9.09 10.28
CA TYR A 738 14.32 9.98 10.47
C TYR A 738 13.81 10.11 11.91
N ASP A 739 14.61 9.79 12.94
CA ASP A 739 14.18 9.89 14.33
C ASP A 739 13.73 11.31 14.71
N TYR A 740 14.39 12.34 14.17
CA TYR A 740 14.03 13.73 14.43
C TYR A 740 12.71 14.08 13.75
N LEU A 741 12.57 13.77 12.46
CA LEU A 741 11.33 14.00 11.71
C LEU A 741 10.14 13.25 12.31
N LYS A 742 10.33 12.00 12.74
CA LYS A 742 9.29 11.20 13.40
C LYS A 742 8.82 11.79 14.72
N VAL A 743 9.63 12.61 15.40
CA VAL A 743 9.16 13.38 16.56
C VAL A 743 8.28 14.54 16.11
N PHE A 744 8.71 15.36 15.17
CA PHE A 744 7.89 16.49 14.72
C PHE A 744 6.65 16.08 13.94
N ALA A 745 6.65 14.94 13.25
CA ALA A 745 5.49 14.37 12.56
C ALA A 745 4.29 14.11 13.49
N GLN A 746 4.50 14.10 14.82
CA GLN A 746 3.47 13.94 15.84
C GLN A 746 2.73 15.23 16.17
N TYR A 747 3.16 16.35 15.61
CA TYR A 747 2.49 17.62 15.85
C TYR A 747 1.12 17.63 15.17
N THR A 748 0.08 17.94 15.93
CA THR A 748 -1.32 17.86 15.46
C THR A 748 -1.98 19.22 15.25
N GLY A 749 -1.23 20.31 15.37
CA GLY A 749 -1.77 21.68 15.37
C GLY A 749 -2.20 22.07 16.76
#